data_AF-A0A7C1EH78-F1
#
_entry.id   AF-A0A7C1EH78-F1
#
_cell.length_a   1.000
_cell.length_b   1.000
_cell.length_c   1.000
_cell.angle_alpha   90.00
_cell.angle_beta   90.00
_cell.angle_gamma   90.00
#
_symmetry.space_group_name_H-M   'P 1'
#
loop_
_entity.id
_entity.type
_entity.pdbx_description
1 polymer ?
#
loop_
_entity_poly.entity_id
_entity_poly.type
_entity_poly.pdbx_seq_one_letter_code
_entity_poly.pdbx_strand_id
1 'polypeptide(L)'
;MLVYKHFHWCMVFTLIALLLAVWTSTQAQEEGLYQGRLIDAHSHLPTPLDGQTYDMVADEMIAQMDQAGIEVAFIYGLKADYSGQEDRDILAQARRYPGRLIPFLSGFDPGDPASVEYVSEQLATGEWKGLGELYIRHSPDWVFPADGPVLMEIYQLAGQYGVPVAIHFEPDLQLERAAGEAELENALRANPNTTFLLLHGSFGFATPERLAAFPNLYLVREILPGEPLFGPEGLPPAENSRTSVGTDLVSTQPLFAPSQWSYAEQLNGLRQALGQLPPEQTEAAAYQTILKLVPLNISPQADSGVPSAATLPIEELQWVRTGGPPGGLGYDIRYSFADPNIWYVTDNNAGVHISTDNGYTWQPSNTGIPPQAGATGDAIPIFSLTVDPHNPQIIWAGTNPTGHIYKSTDGGHTWAQKDNGVTIDYAGGLTFRGFTVDPHSSDIVYAMGETSDPIIGFAVWGAGTGGVVYKTTDGGEHWQEIWDGGMPSSLARYLWVDPRDSNVLYVSTGIFDRGAVGEGDPNTDPDPFGGVGILKSTDGGQTWRFLNEANGLNNLYVGSLYMHPDNPDILLAATGHLVPALVMERMLGEHELSTAGVYRTTDGGEHWTQVLAPPIERVGETFTSVELCPSDPNIAYAGSAHAIYRSEDAGQTWALVSGGEQPWGPPGIMAGWPIDMQCDPRDTNRVFANNYNGGNFLSEDGGRTWQNASQGYTGAQIRSVAVDPTNPARVYAAGRSGLWRSDDGGITWNGLGAGLEWMTIAVDPAQPDHVLAGFGSIVETQDSGTHWDNRGNVESVLGNASAGGVLRVAFAPSDPSVVYGGIGFDFCVQGHEAPACTNASGSIIISSDGGTTWKRIEDRVVGGATILDLAVDPTNAQIVYAAASSGPFKTTDGGTSWTPLGGLPNNALVRAVAVSPADSQHVLVGIEAVGVYVSADGGQTWQPGIAGLEANGSLHDIVFDPTDPQVVYASDFRSGVYRSTDGGLTWLRVNQGLHNRAVMGLSISTDGQHLYVAVDGDGVYRLDLNGVPPSAGQ
;
A
#
# COMPACT_ATOMS: atom_id res chain seq x y z
N MET A 1 -44.83 -22.44 40.15
CA MET A 1 -45.46 -21.14 39.81
C MET A 1 -44.55 -20.49 38.78
N LEU A 2 -44.73 -20.80 37.48
CA LEU A 2 -45.60 -20.10 36.50
C LEU A 2 -45.16 -18.63 36.31
N VAL A 3 -44.77 -18.06 35.16
CA VAL A 3 -44.72 -18.37 33.70
C VAL A 3 -43.73 -17.35 33.09
N TYR A 4 -42.60 -17.71 32.45
CA TYR A 4 -42.36 -17.90 30.99
C TYR A 4 -42.80 -16.75 30.02
N LYS A 5 -41.84 -15.94 29.53
CA LYS A 5 -41.57 -15.64 28.09
C LYS A 5 -40.91 -14.27 27.85
N HIS A 6 -39.81 -14.34 27.09
CA HIS A 6 -39.34 -13.40 26.05
C HIS A 6 -38.38 -12.26 26.41
N PHE A 7 -37.40 -12.12 25.51
CA PHE A 7 -36.40 -11.06 25.34
C PHE A 7 -35.14 -11.09 26.22
N HIS A 8 -34.40 -12.20 26.11
CA HIS A 8 -32.93 -12.27 26.21
C HIS A 8 -32.41 -13.25 25.14
N TRP A 9 -32.68 -12.96 23.86
CA TRP A 9 -32.33 -13.82 22.71
C TRP A 9 -31.84 -13.05 21.47
N CYS A 10 -31.38 -11.79 21.59
CA CYS A 10 -31.04 -10.97 20.40
C CYS A 10 -29.62 -10.41 20.29
N MET A 11 -28.66 -10.66 21.20
CA MET A 11 -27.33 -10.03 21.07
C MET A 11 -26.12 -10.94 21.25
N VAL A 12 -26.31 -12.21 21.62
CA VAL A 12 -25.21 -13.21 21.68
C VAL A 12 -25.36 -14.27 20.58
N PHE A 13 -26.50 -14.32 19.87
CA PHE A 13 -26.72 -15.19 18.71
C PHE A 13 -26.24 -14.59 17.37
N THR A 14 -25.82 -13.33 17.33
CA THR A 14 -25.45 -12.64 16.07
C THR A 14 -23.95 -12.64 15.81
N LEU A 15 -23.09 -12.87 16.82
CA LEU A 15 -21.62 -12.80 16.65
C LEU A 15 -20.91 -14.15 16.53
N ILE A 16 -21.55 -15.26 16.92
CA ILE A 16 -21.06 -16.64 16.64
C ILE A 16 -21.73 -17.23 15.38
N ALA A 17 -22.85 -16.65 14.93
CA ALA A 17 -23.55 -17.06 13.71
C ALA A 17 -23.01 -16.41 12.41
N LEU A 18 -22.08 -15.45 12.47
CA LEU A 18 -21.47 -14.83 11.28
C LEU A 18 -20.06 -15.35 10.97
N LEU A 19 -19.36 -15.92 11.95
CA LEU A 19 -17.99 -16.44 11.77
C LEU A 19 -17.90 -17.97 11.64
N LEU A 20 -19.02 -18.68 11.69
CA LEU A 20 -19.13 -20.11 11.34
C LEU A 20 -20.12 -20.38 10.19
N ALA A 21 -20.75 -19.35 9.62
CA ALA A 21 -21.75 -19.49 8.56
C ALA A 21 -21.29 -19.02 7.17
N VAL A 22 -20.03 -18.58 7.01
CA VAL A 22 -19.47 -18.21 5.69
C VAL A 22 -18.36 -19.17 5.23
N TRP A 23 -17.77 -19.96 6.13
CA TRP A 23 -16.69 -20.89 5.75
C TRP A 23 -17.11 -22.37 5.70
N THR A 24 -18.30 -22.73 6.16
CA THR A 24 -18.84 -24.11 6.01
C THR A 24 -20.14 -24.19 5.23
N SER A 25 -20.59 -23.11 4.57
CA SER A 25 -21.79 -23.16 3.72
C SER A 25 -21.49 -23.13 2.23
N THR A 26 -20.36 -22.62 1.78
CA THR A 26 -19.99 -22.66 0.35
C THR A 26 -19.54 -24.05 -0.07
N GLN A 27 -18.58 -24.67 0.63
CA GLN A 27 -18.20 -26.06 0.31
C GLN A 27 -19.29 -27.10 0.62
N ALA A 28 -20.12 -26.91 1.66
CA ALA A 28 -21.17 -27.88 1.98
C ALA A 28 -22.44 -27.72 1.12
N GLN A 29 -22.75 -26.50 0.63
CA GLN A 29 -23.76 -26.33 -0.43
C GLN A 29 -23.23 -26.83 -1.77
N GLU A 30 -21.93 -26.64 -2.06
CA GLU A 30 -21.24 -27.27 -3.19
C GLU A 30 -21.30 -28.81 -3.09
N GLU A 31 -21.01 -29.45 -1.97
CA GLU A 31 -21.11 -30.93 -1.92
C GLU A 31 -22.56 -31.46 -1.99
N GLY A 32 -23.55 -30.67 -1.55
CA GLY A 32 -24.97 -31.03 -1.61
C GLY A 32 -25.63 -30.82 -2.98
N LEU A 33 -25.17 -29.85 -3.77
CA LEU A 33 -25.69 -29.55 -5.12
C LEU A 33 -25.16 -30.50 -6.19
N TYR A 34 -24.03 -31.16 -5.95
CA TYR A 34 -23.30 -31.96 -6.96
C TYR A 34 -23.59 -33.46 -6.93
N GLN A 35 -24.61 -33.92 -6.18
CA GLN A 35 -24.99 -35.33 -6.17
C GLN A 35 -25.78 -35.73 -7.43
N GLY A 36 -25.04 -35.97 -8.50
CA GLY A 36 -25.57 -36.56 -9.73
C GLY A 36 -24.63 -36.34 -10.91
N ARG A 37 -23.60 -37.19 -11.04
CA ARG A 37 -22.65 -37.27 -12.17
C ARG A 37 -21.94 -35.94 -12.47
N LEU A 38 -20.85 -35.69 -11.73
CA LEU A 38 -19.91 -34.60 -12.01
C LEU A 38 -19.38 -34.73 -13.45
N ILE A 39 -19.42 -33.65 -14.22
CA ILE A 39 -18.80 -33.55 -15.53
C ILE A 39 -17.79 -32.39 -15.48
N ASP A 40 -16.53 -32.65 -15.83
CA ASP A 40 -15.49 -31.63 -15.93
C ASP A 40 -15.58 -30.92 -17.29
N ALA A 41 -15.61 -29.59 -17.32
CA ALA A 41 -15.76 -28.80 -18.55
C ALA A 41 -14.46 -28.18 -19.09
N HIS A 42 -13.37 -28.14 -18.30
CA HIS A 42 -12.19 -27.35 -18.67
C HIS A 42 -10.88 -28.09 -18.36
N SER A 43 -10.40 -28.87 -19.32
CA SER A 43 -8.99 -29.29 -19.32
C SER A 43 -8.27 -28.75 -20.56
N HIS A 44 -7.28 -27.88 -20.33
CA HIS A 44 -6.34 -27.44 -21.34
C HIS A 44 -5.27 -28.53 -21.53
N LEU A 45 -5.35 -29.26 -22.64
CA LEU A 45 -4.19 -30.03 -23.09
C LEU A 45 -3.20 -29.05 -23.73
N PRO A 46 -1.95 -28.96 -23.27
CA PRO A 46 -0.96 -28.09 -23.90
C PRO A 46 -0.72 -28.55 -25.34
N THR A 47 -0.98 -27.68 -26.30
CA THR A 47 -0.69 -27.92 -27.72
C THR A 47 0.66 -27.30 -28.12
N PRO A 48 1.42 -27.90 -29.06
CA PRO A 48 1.19 -29.18 -29.74
C PRO A 48 2.01 -30.33 -29.13
N LEU A 49 1.34 -31.43 -28.77
CA LEU A 49 1.97 -32.69 -28.37
C LEU A 49 1.89 -33.73 -29.49
N ASP A 50 2.90 -34.59 -29.62
CA ASP A 50 2.84 -35.74 -30.53
C ASP A 50 1.82 -36.78 -30.06
N GLY A 51 1.32 -37.61 -30.98
CA GLY A 51 0.23 -38.55 -30.69
C GLY A 51 0.56 -39.63 -29.63
N GLN A 52 1.83 -39.83 -29.26
CA GLN A 52 2.20 -40.73 -28.15
C GLN A 52 2.12 -40.03 -26.80
N THR A 53 2.50 -38.75 -26.74
CA THR A 53 2.43 -37.95 -25.51
C THR A 53 0.97 -37.61 -25.17
N TYR A 54 0.11 -37.43 -26.18
CA TYR A 54 -1.33 -37.27 -25.98
C TYR A 54 -1.97 -38.49 -25.31
N ASP A 55 -1.72 -39.71 -25.82
CA ASP A 55 -2.30 -40.94 -25.26
C ASP A 55 -1.87 -41.13 -23.79
N MET A 56 -0.63 -40.79 -23.43
CA MET A 56 -0.12 -40.89 -22.05
C MET A 56 -0.84 -39.94 -21.09
N VAL A 57 -1.04 -38.68 -21.50
CA VAL A 57 -1.74 -37.66 -20.70
C VAL A 57 -3.24 -37.99 -20.60
N ALA A 58 -3.86 -38.46 -21.68
CA ALA A 58 -5.26 -38.86 -21.70
C ALA A 58 -5.53 -40.09 -20.80
N ASP A 59 -4.65 -41.10 -20.83
CA ASP A 59 -4.75 -42.28 -19.96
C ASP A 59 -4.59 -41.90 -18.47
N GLU A 60 -3.65 -41.01 -18.16
CA GLU A 60 -3.43 -40.50 -16.80
C GLU A 60 -4.64 -39.69 -16.30
N MET A 61 -5.20 -38.84 -17.15
CA MET A 61 -6.40 -38.06 -16.86
C MET A 61 -7.62 -38.96 -16.64
N ILE A 62 -7.83 -39.98 -17.47
CA ILE A 62 -8.91 -40.97 -17.30
C ILE A 62 -8.77 -41.75 -15.98
N ALA A 63 -7.54 -42.09 -15.59
CA ALA A 63 -7.28 -42.75 -14.32
C ALA A 63 -7.59 -41.85 -13.11
N GLN A 64 -7.31 -40.54 -13.21
CA GLN A 64 -7.68 -39.56 -12.19
C GLN A 64 -9.21 -39.36 -12.14
N MET A 65 -9.88 -39.31 -13.31
CA MET A 65 -11.34 -39.26 -13.41
C MET A 65 -12.01 -40.48 -12.75
N ASP A 66 -11.47 -41.69 -12.98
CA ASP A 66 -11.99 -42.93 -12.36
C ASP A 66 -11.86 -42.91 -10.83
N GLN A 67 -10.75 -42.39 -10.31
CA GLN A 67 -10.54 -42.24 -8.86
C GLN A 67 -11.47 -41.19 -8.25
N ALA A 68 -11.82 -40.15 -9.00
CA ALA A 68 -12.70 -39.07 -8.57
C ALA A 68 -14.21 -39.34 -8.82
N GLY A 69 -14.56 -40.48 -9.44
CA GLY A 69 -15.95 -40.80 -9.79
C GLY A 69 -16.53 -39.91 -10.90
N ILE A 70 -15.66 -39.29 -11.73
CA ILE A 70 -16.03 -38.45 -12.87
C ILE A 70 -16.28 -39.36 -14.08
N GLU A 71 -17.51 -39.35 -14.60
CA GLU A 71 -17.89 -40.22 -15.72
C GLU A 71 -17.39 -39.67 -17.08
N VAL A 72 -17.32 -38.35 -17.23
CA VAL A 72 -17.03 -37.65 -18.50
C VAL A 72 -16.22 -36.38 -18.23
N ALA A 73 -15.27 -36.05 -19.12
CA ALA A 73 -14.57 -34.77 -19.14
C ALA A 73 -14.64 -34.15 -20.55
N PHE A 74 -14.75 -32.83 -20.61
CA PHE A 74 -14.68 -32.08 -21.85
C PHE A 74 -13.27 -31.53 -22.06
N ILE A 75 -12.77 -31.67 -23.29
CA ILE A 75 -11.43 -31.22 -23.65
C ILE A 75 -11.55 -29.94 -24.47
N TYR A 76 -10.87 -28.91 -24.00
CA TYR A 76 -10.77 -27.61 -24.65
C TYR A 76 -9.84 -27.71 -25.87
N GLY A 77 -10.28 -27.26 -27.05
CA GLY A 77 -9.36 -27.29 -28.20
C GLY A 77 -9.88 -26.84 -29.55
N LEU A 78 -11.11 -26.33 -29.67
CA LEU A 78 -11.67 -25.97 -30.97
C LEU A 78 -12.05 -24.50 -30.92
N LYS A 79 -11.13 -23.64 -31.37
CA LYS A 79 -11.43 -22.26 -31.74
C LYS A 79 -11.82 -22.33 -33.21
N ALA A 80 -12.98 -21.79 -33.59
CA ALA A 80 -13.42 -21.77 -34.98
C ALA A 80 -12.52 -20.84 -35.82
N ASP A 81 -11.27 -21.23 -36.08
CA ASP A 81 -10.37 -20.57 -37.01
C ASP A 81 -10.45 -21.37 -38.32
N TYR A 82 -11.08 -20.79 -39.33
CA TYR A 82 -11.61 -21.45 -40.53
C TYR A 82 -10.52 -22.03 -41.49
N SER A 83 -9.65 -22.91 -41.01
CA SER A 83 -8.57 -23.54 -41.80
C SER A 83 -8.37 -25.05 -41.57
N GLY A 84 -9.02 -25.66 -40.57
CA GLY A 84 -9.52 -27.05 -40.64
C GLY A 84 -8.53 -28.23 -40.63
N GLN A 85 -7.30 -28.10 -40.13
CA GLN A 85 -6.37 -29.25 -39.98
C GLN A 85 -6.14 -29.67 -38.52
N GLU A 86 -5.89 -28.74 -37.58
CA GLU A 86 -5.68 -29.05 -36.16
C GLU A 86 -6.95 -29.63 -35.50
N ASP A 87 -8.12 -29.07 -35.84
CA ASP A 87 -9.43 -29.52 -35.34
C ASP A 87 -9.73 -30.97 -35.70
N ARG A 88 -9.29 -31.41 -36.89
CA ARG A 88 -9.51 -32.78 -37.38
C ARG A 88 -8.67 -33.79 -36.62
N ASP A 89 -7.48 -33.40 -36.17
CA ASP A 89 -6.55 -34.26 -35.45
C ASP A 89 -6.98 -34.43 -33.98
N ILE A 90 -7.48 -33.37 -33.33
CA ILE A 90 -8.09 -33.43 -31.98
C ILE A 90 -9.34 -34.31 -32.01
N LEU A 91 -10.22 -34.13 -33.01
CA LEU A 91 -11.41 -34.97 -33.18
C LEU A 91 -11.07 -36.44 -33.47
N ALA A 92 -9.99 -36.71 -34.23
CA ALA A 92 -9.54 -38.08 -34.50
C ALA A 92 -8.97 -38.76 -33.25
N GLN A 93 -8.32 -38.02 -32.36
CA GLN A 93 -7.73 -38.53 -31.11
C GLN A 93 -8.79 -38.72 -30.01
N ALA A 94 -9.74 -37.80 -29.84
CA ALA A 94 -10.86 -37.95 -28.90
C ALA A 94 -11.72 -39.21 -29.18
N ARG A 95 -11.80 -39.64 -30.44
CA ARG A 95 -12.49 -40.91 -30.84
C ARG A 95 -11.88 -42.17 -30.23
N ARG A 96 -10.65 -42.13 -29.71
CA ARG A 96 -10.02 -43.28 -29.02
C ARG A 96 -10.60 -43.53 -27.63
N TYR A 97 -11.24 -42.53 -27.02
CA TYR A 97 -11.82 -42.59 -25.67
C TYR A 97 -13.33 -42.22 -25.67
N PRO A 98 -14.15 -42.92 -26.46
CA PRO A 98 -15.54 -42.53 -26.71
C PRO A 98 -16.37 -42.58 -25.42
N GLY A 99 -17.05 -41.48 -25.11
CA GLY A 99 -17.91 -41.36 -23.93
C GLY A 99 -17.16 -41.09 -22.62
N ARG A 100 -15.84 -40.89 -22.67
CA ARG A 100 -15.01 -40.46 -21.53
C ARG A 100 -14.46 -39.06 -21.75
N LEU A 101 -13.96 -38.78 -22.95
CA LEU A 101 -13.44 -37.49 -23.36
C LEU A 101 -14.30 -36.93 -24.49
N ILE A 102 -14.88 -35.74 -24.29
CA ILE A 102 -15.80 -35.12 -25.27
C ILE A 102 -15.24 -33.77 -25.72
N PRO A 103 -15.10 -33.51 -27.03
CA PRO A 103 -14.59 -32.23 -27.52
C PRO A 103 -15.57 -31.09 -27.23
N PHE A 104 -15.02 -29.93 -26.85
CA PHE A 104 -15.74 -28.69 -26.53
C PHE A 104 -15.53 -27.64 -27.63
N LEU A 105 -16.61 -26.98 -28.08
CA LEU A 105 -16.55 -25.91 -29.09
C LEU A 105 -16.57 -24.54 -28.40
N SER A 106 -15.52 -23.72 -28.61
CA SER A 106 -15.40 -22.35 -28.07
C SER A 106 -15.33 -21.32 -29.20
N GLY A 107 -15.89 -20.13 -29.00
CA GLY A 107 -15.73 -18.99 -29.92
C GLY A 107 -16.66 -18.97 -31.14
N PHE A 108 -17.90 -19.46 -31.00
CA PHE A 108 -18.95 -19.30 -32.00
C PHE A 108 -19.51 -17.86 -31.99
N ASP A 109 -19.59 -17.22 -33.17
CA ASP A 109 -20.18 -15.88 -33.32
C ASP A 109 -21.54 -15.97 -34.02
N PRO A 110 -22.67 -15.74 -33.31
CA PRO A 110 -24.01 -15.78 -33.89
C PRO A 110 -24.28 -14.65 -34.90
N GLY A 111 -23.47 -13.58 -34.90
CA GLY A 111 -23.54 -12.49 -35.87
C GLY A 111 -22.82 -12.78 -37.19
N ASP A 112 -22.01 -13.85 -37.26
CA ASP A 112 -21.29 -14.28 -38.45
C ASP A 112 -22.01 -15.46 -39.14
N PRO A 113 -22.61 -15.25 -40.34
CA PRO A 113 -23.29 -16.31 -41.09
C PRO A 113 -22.39 -17.52 -41.40
N ALA A 114 -21.07 -17.34 -41.52
CA ALA A 114 -20.14 -18.44 -41.77
C ALA A 114 -19.97 -19.34 -40.54
N SER A 115 -20.05 -18.77 -39.34
CA SER A 115 -20.02 -19.51 -38.07
C SER A 115 -21.27 -20.37 -37.93
N VAL A 116 -22.43 -19.78 -38.26
CA VAL A 116 -23.74 -20.45 -38.24
C VAL A 116 -23.82 -21.61 -39.24
N GLU A 117 -23.35 -21.41 -40.47
CA GLU A 117 -23.34 -22.45 -41.52
C GLU A 117 -22.38 -23.59 -41.15
N TYR A 118 -21.18 -23.29 -40.66
CA TYR A 118 -20.20 -24.30 -40.24
C TYR A 118 -20.71 -25.20 -39.11
N VAL A 119 -21.25 -24.61 -38.03
CA VAL A 119 -21.80 -25.38 -36.91
C VAL A 119 -23.01 -26.22 -37.35
N SER A 120 -23.87 -25.67 -38.21
CA SER A 120 -25.02 -26.39 -38.76
C SER A 120 -24.61 -27.61 -39.59
N GLU A 121 -23.57 -27.49 -40.43
CA GLU A 121 -23.03 -28.61 -41.21
C GLU A 121 -22.43 -29.69 -40.30
N GLN A 122 -21.64 -29.31 -39.29
CA GLN A 122 -21.01 -30.26 -38.35
C GLN A 122 -22.04 -31.02 -37.49
N LEU A 123 -23.14 -30.37 -37.10
CA LEU A 123 -24.25 -31.00 -36.39
C LEU A 123 -25.05 -31.94 -37.32
N ALA A 124 -25.25 -31.56 -38.59
CA ALA A 124 -26.01 -32.35 -39.56
C ALA A 124 -25.29 -33.62 -40.02
N THR A 125 -23.94 -33.63 -40.06
CA THR A 125 -23.16 -34.85 -40.37
C THR A 125 -23.18 -35.87 -39.23
N GLY A 126 -23.63 -35.47 -38.03
CA GLY A 126 -23.62 -36.30 -36.82
C GLY A 126 -22.21 -36.61 -36.31
N GLU A 127 -21.19 -35.93 -36.84
CA GLU A 127 -19.79 -36.10 -36.49
C GLU A 127 -19.45 -35.43 -35.15
N TRP A 128 -20.26 -34.47 -34.73
CA TRP A 128 -20.16 -33.76 -33.46
C TRP A 128 -21.30 -34.13 -32.52
N LYS A 129 -20.94 -34.59 -31.31
CA LYS A 129 -21.86 -34.89 -30.21
C LYS A 129 -21.49 -34.19 -28.91
N GLY A 130 -20.57 -33.22 -28.98
CA GLY A 130 -20.03 -32.49 -27.83
C GLY A 130 -20.81 -31.25 -27.45
N LEU A 131 -20.52 -30.68 -26.28
CA LEU A 131 -21.10 -29.41 -25.82
C LEU A 131 -20.72 -28.28 -26.77
N GLY A 132 -21.71 -27.51 -27.21
CA GLY A 132 -21.48 -26.16 -27.70
C GLY A 132 -21.49 -25.19 -26.52
N GLU A 133 -20.45 -24.37 -26.37
CA GLU A 133 -20.50 -23.22 -25.47
C GLU A 133 -21.12 -22.03 -26.20
N LEU A 134 -22.17 -21.45 -25.62
CA LEU A 134 -22.64 -20.14 -26.03
C LEU A 134 -22.01 -19.10 -25.10
N TYR A 135 -20.95 -18.45 -25.59
CA TYR A 135 -20.31 -17.35 -24.87
C TYR A 135 -21.11 -16.07 -25.14
N ILE A 136 -21.94 -15.64 -24.19
CA ILE A 136 -22.64 -14.35 -24.29
C ILE A 136 -21.69 -13.28 -23.73
N ARG A 137 -20.76 -12.79 -24.55
CA ARG A 137 -19.90 -11.66 -24.17
C ARG A 137 -20.64 -10.36 -24.48
N HIS A 138 -20.93 -9.54 -23.47
CA HIS A 138 -21.40 -8.18 -23.75
C HIS A 138 -20.17 -7.31 -24.05
N SER A 139 -19.92 -7.01 -25.32
CA SER A 139 -19.04 -5.89 -25.68
C SER A 139 -19.84 -4.58 -25.51
N PRO A 140 -19.24 -3.47 -25.03
CA PRO A 140 -19.91 -2.16 -24.92
C PRO A 140 -20.49 -1.63 -26.24
N ASP A 141 -20.05 -2.19 -27.38
CA ASP A 141 -20.51 -1.81 -28.73
C ASP A 141 -21.79 -2.54 -29.19
N TRP A 142 -22.35 -3.45 -28.38
CA TRP A 142 -23.46 -4.32 -28.81
C TRP A 142 -24.81 -3.77 -28.38
N VAL A 143 -25.57 -3.21 -29.32
CA VAL A 143 -27.01 -2.95 -29.15
C VAL A 143 -27.79 -4.21 -29.52
N PHE A 144 -28.38 -4.88 -28.54
CA PHE A 144 -29.33 -5.96 -28.80
C PHE A 144 -30.47 -5.45 -29.69
N PRO A 145 -30.74 -6.05 -30.86
CA PRO A 145 -31.97 -5.75 -31.58
C PRO A 145 -33.14 -6.18 -30.69
N ALA A 146 -34.05 -5.26 -30.37
CA ALA A 146 -35.24 -5.52 -29.57
C ALA A 146 -36.22 -6.55 -30.19
N ASP A 147 -35.89 -7.09 -31.37
CA ASP A 147 -36.65 -8.07 -32.13
C ASP A 147 -35.80 -9.33 -32.34
N GLY A 148 -35.93 -10.34 -31.48
CA GLY A 148 -35.18 -11.60 -31.57
C GLY A 148 -35.43 -12.41 -32.85
N PRO A 149 -34.39 -13.10 -33.38
CA PRO A 149 -34.51 -14.57 -33.55
C PRO A 149 -33.23 -15.41 -33.31
N VAL A 150 -32.03 -14.81 -33.20
CA VAL A 150 -30.77 -15.57 -33.35
C VAL A 150 -30.48 -16.54 -32.19
N LEU A 151 -30.76 -16.13 -30.94
CA LEU A 151 -30.64 -16.99 -29.76
C LEU A 151 -31.58 -18.22 -29.82
N MET A 152 -32.80 -18.03 -30.32
CA MET A 152 -33.80 -19.11 -30.40
C MET A 152 -33.50 -20.13 -31.52
N GLU A 153 -32.90 -19.72 -32.63
CA GLU A 153 -32.51 -20.64 -33.72
C GLU A 153 -31.42 -21.63 -33.27
N ILE A 154 -30.47 -21.20 -32.44
CA ILE A 154 -29.38 -22.05 -31.92
C ILE A 154 -29.90 -23.08 -30.92
N TYR A 155 -30.77 -22.68 -29.98
CA TYR A 155 -31.40 -23.62 -29.04
C TYR A 155 -32.30 -24.63 -29.77
N GLN A 156 -32.97 -24.20 -30.85
CA GLN A 156 -33.73 -25.09 -31.73
C GLN A 156 -32.83 -26.06 -32.49
N LEU A 157 -31.67 -25.62 -33.01
CA LEU A 157 -30.72 -26.50 -33.67
C LEU A 157 -30.12 -27.52 -32.71
N ALA A 158 -29.63 -27.08 -31.54
CA ALA A 158 -29.09 -27.97 -30.51
C ALA A 158 -30.16 -28.98 -30.03
N GLY A 159 -31.40 -28.53 -29.86
CA GLY A 159 -32.53 -29.40 -29.53
C GLY A 159 -32.97 -30.36 -30.65
N GLN A 160 -32.88 -29.94 -31.92
CA GLN A 160 -33.17 -30.80 -33.07
C GLN A 160 -32.20 -31.99 -33.15
N TYR A 161 -30.92 -31.78 -32.80
CA TYR A 161 -29.87 -32.80 -32.88
C TYR A 161 -29.53 -33.46 -31.52
N GLY A 162 -30.19 -33.02 -30.42
CA GLY A 162 -30.02 -33.60 -29.08
C GLY A 162 -28.66 -33.34 -28.45
N VAL A 163 -28.06 -32.18 -28.74
CA VAL A 163 -26.72 -31.80 -28.30
C VAL A 163 -26.82 -30.94 -27.03
N PRO A 164 -26.07 -31.26 -25.96
CA PRO A 164 -26.03 -30.42 -24.76
C PRO A 164 -25.47 -29.01 -25.04
N VAL A 165 -25.94 -28.00 -24.31
CA VAL A 165 -25.51 -26.60 -24.48
C VAL A 165 -24.97 -26.04 -23.16
N ALA A 166 -23.76 -25.46 -23.16
CA ALA A 166 -23.21 -24.74 -22.02
C ALA A 166 -23.49 -23.23 -22.12
N ILE A 167 -23.85 -22.61 -20.99
CA ILE A 167 -24.22 -21.20 -20.87
C ILE A 167 -23.33 -20.55 -19.82
N HIS A 168 -22.73 -19.42 -20.18
CA HIS A 168 -21.86 -18.62 -19.33
C HIS A 168 -22.36 -17.16 -19.26
N PHE A 169 -22.51 -16.60 -18.05
CA PHE A 169 -22.84 -15.20 -17.79
C PHE A 169 -21.67 -14.49 -17.09
N GLU A 170 -21.14 -13.41 -17.68
CA GLU A 170 -20.20 -12.49 -17.00
C GLU A 170 -20.99 -11.44 -16.18
N PRO A 171 -20.63 -11.18 -14.90
CA PRO A 171 -21.47 -10.45 -13.97
C PRO A 171 -21.16 -8.94 -13.93
N ASP A 172 -21.13 -8.27 -15.08
CA ASP A 172 -21.01 -6.82 -15.11
C ASP A 172 -22.38 -6.18 -15.40
N LEU A 173 -22.91 -5.42 -14.43
CA LEU A 173 -24.17 -4.64 -14.40
C LEU A 173 -25.41 -5.36 -13.81
N GLN A 174 -25.78 -5.00 -12.57
CA GLN A 174 -26.96 -5.54 -11.86
C GLN A 174 -28.33 -5.21 -12.51
N LEU A 175 -28.42 -4.22 -13.39
CA LEU A 175 -29.69 -3.71 -13.92
C LEU A 175 -30.28 -4.54 -15.08
N GLU A 176 -29.52 -5.43 -15.72
CA GLU A 176 -29.99 -6.25 -16.87
C GLU A 176 -30.22 -7.73 -16.56
N ARG A 177 -29.90 -8.17 -15.32
CA ARG A 177 -30.04 -9.56 -14.87
C ARG A 177 -31.47 -10.12 -15.09
N ALA A 178 -32.49 -9.32 -14.84
CA ALA A 178 -33.89 -9.77 -14.91
C ALA A 178 -34.38 -10.08 -16.35
N ALA A 179 -33.83 -9.43 -17.37
CA ALA A 179 -34.23 -9.65 -18.77
C ALA A 179 -33.60 -10.93 -19.33
N GLY A 180 -32.30 -11.12 -19.13
CA GLY A 180 -31.59 -12.34 -19.54
C GLY A 180 -32.10 -13.61 -18.84
N GLU A 181 -32.48 -13.51 -17.56
CA GLU A 181 -33.09 -14.62 -16.83
C GLU A 181 -34.44 -15.07 -17.41
N ALA A 182 -35.27 -14.12 -17.86
CA ALA A 182 -36.58 -14.44 -18.43
C ALA A 182 -36.48 -15.14 -19.80
N GLU A 183 -35.50 -14.76 -20.61
CA GLU A 183 -35.23 -15.42 -21.90
C GLU A 183 -34.68 -16.84 -21.73
N LEU A 184 -33.77 -17.05 -20.78
CA LEU A 184 -33.26 -18.37 -20.44
C LEU A 184 -34.38 -19.31 -19.98
N GLU A 185 -35.27 -18.85 -19.10
CA GLU A 185 -36.41 -19.66 -18.67
C GLU A 185 -37.33 -20.05 -19.84
N ASN A 186 -37.55 -19.14 -20.79
CA ASN A 186 -38.32 -19.46 -22.00
C ASN A 186 -37.62 -20.51 -22.86
N ALA A 187 -36.30 -20.43 -23.02
CA ALA A 187 -35.51 -21.40 -23.78
C ALA A 187 -35.52 -22.80 -23.13
N LEU A 188 -35.36 -22.87 -21.80
CA LEU A 188 -35.43 -24.12 -21.01
C LEU A 188 -36.80 -24.80 -21.17
N ARG A 189 -37.90 -24.02 -21.14
CA ARG A 189 -39.27 -24.55 -21.34
C ARG A 189 -39.55 -24.99 -22.77
N ALA A 190 -39.02 -24.27 -23.76
CA ALA A 190 -39.22 -24.57 -25.16
C ALA A 190 -38.45 -25.83 -25.61
N ASN A 191 -37.35 -26.18 -24.92
CA ASN A 191 -36.45 -27.26 -25.30
C ASN A 191 -36.26 -28.31 -24.17
N PRO A 192 -37.33 -29.00 -23.72
CA PRO A 192 -37.29 -29.88 -22.56
C PRO A 192 -36.45 -31.15 -22.74
N ASN A 193 -36.06 -31.47 -23.97
CA ASN A 193 -35.23 -32.63 -24.31
C ASN A 193 -33.75 -32.27 -24.51
N THR A 194 -33.39 -30.99 -24.39
CA THR A 194 -32.01 -30.49 -24.52
C THR A 194 -31.41 -30.32 -23.14
N THR A 195 -30.23 -30.89 -22.91
CA THR A 195 -29.47 -30.69 -21.67
C THR A 195 -28.75 -29.35 -21.70
N PHE A 196 -28.96 -28.53 -20.67
CA PHE A 196 -28.29 -27.25 -20.49
C PHE A 196 -27.33 -27.32 -19.31
N LEU A 197 -26.13 -26.78 -19.48
CA LEU A 197 -25.09 -26.70 -18.45
C LEU A 197 -24.82 -25.23 -18.10
N LEU A 198 -24.78 -24.90 -16.82
CA LEU A 198 -24.53 -23.54 -16.34
C LEU A 198 -23.11 -23.44 -15.75
N LEU A 199 -22.28 -22.55 -16.30
CA LEU A 199 -20.87 -22.33 -15.93
C LEU A 199 -20.69 -21.22 -14.87
N HIS A 200 -19.50 -21.16 -14.26
CA HIS A 200 -19.13 -20.23 -13.18
C HIS A 200 -19.43 -18.77 -13.56
N GLY A 201 -19.85 -17.93 -12.60
CA GLY A 201 -20.33 -16.54 -12.86
C GLY A 201 -21.86 -16.39 -12.94
N SER A 202 -22.59 -17.49 -13.18
CA SER A 202 -24.05 -17.48 -13.34
C SER A 202 -24.85 -17.86 -12.07
N PHE A 203 -24.19 -18.03 -10.92
CA PHE A 203 -24.76 -18.65 -9.71
C PHE A 203 -25.99 -17.95 -9.12
N GLY A 204 -26.16 -16.64 -9.38
CA GLY A 204 -27.35 -15.92 -8.92
C GLY A 204 -28.66 -16.50 -9.48
N PHE A 205 -28.62 -17.20 -10.61
CA PHE A 205 -29.80 -17.81 -11.25
C PHE A 205 -30.15 -19.21 -10.70
N ALA A 206 -29.15 -20.00 -10.28
CA ALA A 206 -29.29 -21.43 -10.01
C ALA A 206 -29.67 -21.72 -8.55
N THR A 207 -30.90 -21.34 -8.17
CA THR A 207 -31.47 -21.72 -6.87
C THR A 207 -31.93 -23.19 -6.87
N PRO A 208 -31.92 -23.88 -5.72
CA PRO A 208 -32.44 -25.24 -5.61
C PRO A 208 -33.87 -25.40 -6.13
N GLU A 209 -34.75 -24.40 -5.94
CA GLU A 209 -36.10 -24.43 -6.49
C GLU A 209 -36.14 -24.39 -8.02
N ARG A 210 -35.24 -23.62 -8.66
CA ARG A 210 -35.17 -23.52 -10.14
C ARG A 210 -34.56 -24.77 -10.77
N LEU A 211 -33.52 -25.34 -10.18
CA LEU A 211 -32.95 -26.62 -10.61
C LEU A 211 -33.98 -27.75 -10.52
N ALA A 212 -34.83 -27.74 -9.48
CA ALA A 212 -35.93 -28.69 -9.36
C ALA A 212 -37.05 -28.45 -10.40
N ALA A 213 -37.25 -27.21 -10.85
CA ALA A 213 -38.27 -26.85 -11.85
C ALA A 213 -37.85 -27.16 -13.30
N PHE A 214 -36.55 -27.22 -13.57
CA PHE A 214 -35.96 -27.48 -14.89
C PHE A 214 -35.03 -28.70 -14.85
N PRO A 215 -35.56 -29.93 -14.99
CA PRO A 215 -34.77 -31.16 -14.84
C PRO A 215 -33.73 -31.37 -15.96
N ASN A 216 -33.74 -30.51 -16.98
CA ASN A 216 -32.79 -30.48 -18.08
C ASN A 216 -31.66 -29.45 -17.88
N LEU A 217 -31.61 -28.72 -16.75
CA LEU A 217 -30.55 -27.77 -16.39
C LEU A 217 -29.62 -28.37 -15.32
N TYR A 218 -28.31 -28.31 -15.56
CA TYR A 218 -27.26 -28.84 -14.67
C TYR A 218 -26.23 -27.76 -14.36
N LEU A 219 -25.69 -27.77 -13.14
CA LEU A 219 -24.57 -26.92 -12.72
C LEU A 219 -23.24 -27.63 -12.97
N VAL A 220 -22.25 -26.87 -13.45
CA VAL A 220 -20.92 -27.40 -13.75
C VAL A 220 -19.85 -26.63 -12.99
N ARG A 221 -18.87 -27.35 -12.42
CA ARG A 221 -17.69 -26.77 -11.78
C ARG A 221 -16.56 -26.70 -12.79
N GLU A 222 -15.90 -25.55 -12.88
CA GLU A 222 -14.67 -25.38 -13.63
C GLU A 222 -13.47 -25.75 -12.72
N ILE A 223 -12.52 -26.53 -13.24
CA ILE A 223 -11.27 -26.86 -12.54
C ILE A 223 -10.13 -26.25 -13.37
N LEU A 224 -9.43 -25.26 -12.81
CA LEU A 224 -8.37 -24.56 -13.53
C LEU A 224 -7.08 -25.40 -13.63
N PRO A 225 -6.25 -25.20 -14.67
CA PRO A 225 -5.01 -25.95 -14.84
C PRO A 225 -4.05 -25.72 -13.66
N GLY A 226 -3.69 -26.79 -12.96
CA GLY A 226 -2.74 -26.77 -11.84
C GLY A 226 -3.35 -27.03 -10.45
N GLU A 227 -4.68 -27.14 -10.33
CA GLU A 227 -5.30 -27.64 -9.11
C GLU A 227 -5.23 -29.18 -9.04
N PRO A 228 -4.67 -29.80 -7.98
CA PRO A 228 -4.77 -31.24 -7.79
C PRO A 228 -6.20 -31.63 -7.41
N LEU A 229 -6.76 -32.63 -8.10
CA LEU A 229 -8.16 -33.07 -7.92
C LEU A 229 -8.53 -33.45 -6.46
N PHE A 230 -7.56 -33.83 -5.60
CA PHE A 230 -7.67 -33.82 -4.13
C PHE A 230 -6.28 -33.71 -3.45
N GLY A 231 -6.25 -33.22 -2.20
CA GLY A 231 -5.07 -33.23 -1.32
C GLY A 231 -4.70 -34.63 -0.77
N PRO A 232 -3.55 -34.80 -0.10
CA PRO A 232 -3.03 -36.11 0.27
C PRO A 232 -3.72 -36.63 1.53
N GLU A 233 -4.65 -37.58 1.36
CA GLU A 233 -4.92 -38.76 2.22
C GLU A 233 -6.36 -39.27 2.01
N GLY A 234 -6.51 -40.44 1.39
CA GLY A 234 -7.81 -41.08 1.17
C GLY A 234 -8.26 -41.95 2.35
N LEU A 235 -9.51 -41.75 2.82
CA LEU A 235 -10.55 -42.71 3.30
C LEU A 235 -11.54 -42.05 4.34
N PRO A 236 -12.77 -42.59 4.54
CA PRO A 236 -14.05 -41.84 4.60
C PRO A 236 -14.54 -41.44 6.02
N PRO A 237 -15.59 -40.57 6.14
CA PRO A 237 -15.97 -39.95 7.41
C PRO A 237 -16.92 -40.79 8.27
N ALA A 238 -16.68 -40.80 9.59
CA ALA A 238 -17.65 -41.22 10.58
C ALA A 238 -17.85 -40.10 11.63
N GLU A 239 -19.03 -39.48 11.54
CA GLU A 239 -19.93 -38.95 12.56
C GLU A 239 -19.40 -38.41 13.92
N ASN A 240 -19.86 -37.18 14.18
CA ASN A 240 -20.33 -36.64 15.46
C ASN A 240 -19.31 -36.17 16.52
N SER A 241 -19.08 -34.86 16.46
CA SER A 241 -19.32 -33.89 17.54
C SER A 241 -18.53 -34.03 18.87
N ARG A 242 -17.71 -33.01 19.16
CA ARG A 242 -17.95 -31.98 20.20
C ARG A 242 -16.62 -31.35 20.65
N THR A 243 -16.55 -30.02 20.64
CA THR A 243 -16.48 -29.26 21.91
C THR A 243 -16.69 -27.76 21.69
N SER A 244 -17.46 -27.18 22.60
CA SER A 244 -17.53 -25.77 22.97
C SER A 244 -16.37 -25.40 23.91
N VAL A 245 -15.87 -24.17 23.82
CA VAL A 245 -15.05 -23.47 24.83
C VAL A 245 -16.00 -22.91 25.92
N GLY A 246 -15.77 -22.84 27.23
CA GLY A 246 -14.71 -23.21 28.17
C GLY A 246 -15.06 -22.54 29.51
N THR A 247 -14.70 -23.11 30.66
CA THR A 247 -14.29 -22.35 31.87
C THR A 247 -13.71 -23.27 32.94
N ASP A 248 -12.54 -22.83 33.40
CA ASP A 248 -11.70 -23.25 34.54
C ASP A 248 -10.98 -24.61 34.54
N LEU A 249 -9.65 -24.44 34.57
CA LEU A 249 -8.61 -25.24 35.22
C LEU A 249 -8.12 -26.54 34.55
N VAL A 250 -6.79 -26.52 34.33
CA VAL A 250 -5.81 -27.62 34.45
C VAL A 250 -5.28 -28.22 33.14
N SER A 251 -3.94 -28.28 33.13
CA SER A 251 -2.98 -28.90 32.21
C SER A 251 -3.46 -30.13 31.45
N THR A 252 -2.89 -30.35 30.26
CA THR A 252 -1.87 -31.41 30.03
C THR A 252 -1.27 -31.31 28.62
N GLN A 253 0.06 -31.32 28.56
CA GLN A 253 0.87 -31.84 27.44
C GLN A 253 0.85 -33.40 27.47
N PRO A 254 1.32 -34.11 26.43
CA PRO A 254 0.76 -35.39 25.96
C PRO A 254 1.13 -36.63 26.80
N LEU A 255 0.39 -37.71 26.54
CA LEU A 255 0.51 -39.05 27.15
C LEU A 255 1.90 -39.68 27.00
N PHE A 256 2.56 -39.94 28.14
CA PHE A 256 3.24 -41.21 28.40
C PHE A 256 2.71 -41.76 29.76
N ALA A 257 2.32 -43.04 29.80
CA ALA A 257 1.89 -43.78 31.01
C ALA A 257 3.03 -43.84 32.08
N PRO A 258 2.83 -44.21 33.38
CA PRO A 258 1.77 -45.07 33.97
C PRO A 258 1.29 -44.75 35.43
N SER A 259 0.29 -45.54 35.87
CA SER A 259 -0.04 -45.95 37.26
C SER A 259 -0.35 -44.92 38.38
N GLN A 260 -1.62 -44.95 38.79
CA GLN A 260 -2.18 -44.88 40.16
C GLN A 260 -1.72 -43.73 41.09
N TRP A 261 -2.55 -42.68 41.21
CA TRP A 261 -3.26 -42.17 42.41
C TRP A 261 -4.08 -40.91 42.00
N SER A 262 -5.18 -40.57 42.69
CA SER A 262 -6.18 -39.60 42.16
C SER A 262 -5.99 -38.16 42.66
N TYR A 263 -6.22 -37.21 41.74
CA TYR A 263 -6.07 -35.75 41.86
C TYR A 263 -6.75 -35.09 43.07
N ALA A 264 -7.77 -35.74 43.66
CA ALA A 264 -8.47 -35.23 44.85
C ALA A 264 -7.62 -35.27 46.13
N GLU A 265 -6.57 -36.10 46.19
CA GLU A 265 -5.71 -36.24 47.38
C GLU A 265 -4.60 -35.16 47.42
N GLN A 266 -4.20 -34.62 46.26
CA GLN A 266 -3.14 -33.60 46.15
C GLN A 266 -3.65 -32.18 46.48
N LEU A 267 -4.89 -31.86 46.13
CA LEU A 267 -5.47 -30.53 46.42
C LEU A 267 -5.71 -30.29 47.92
N ASN A 268 -5.96 -31.36 48.69
CA ASN A 268 -6.12 -31.26 50.15
C ASN A 268 -4.79 -31.02 50.86
N GLY A 269 -3.66 -31.50 50.31
CA GLY A 269 -2.33 -31.24 50.85
C GLY A 269 -1.89 -29.78 50.70
N LEU A 270 -2.20 -29.17 49.55
CA LEU A 270 -1.83 -27.77 49.28
C LEU A 270 -2.64 -26.78 50.12
N ARG A 271 -3.93 -27.08 50.36
CA ARG A 271 -4.79 -26.27 51.24
C ARG A 271 -4.38 -26.34 52.72
N GLN A 272 -3.77 -27.45 53.15
CA GLN A 272 -3.22 -27.59 54.49
C GLN A 272 -1.89 -26.84 54.70
N ALA A 273 -1.12 -26.59 53.63
CA ALA A 273 0.17 -25.91 53.70
C ALA A 273 0.06 -24.37 53.71
N LEU A 274 -1.02 -23.79 53.17
CA LEU A 274 -1.18 -22.35 52.98
C LEU A 274 -2.03 -21.65 54.06
N GLY A 275 -2.41 -22.35 55.12
CA GLY A 275 -3.39 -21.87 56.10
C GLY A 275 -2.88 -20.99 57.24
N GLN A 276 -1.61 -20.54 57.29
CA GLN A 276 -1.08 -19.86 58.50
C GLN A 276 -0.10 -18.69 58.29
N LEU A 277 -0.31 -17.75 57.36
CA LEU A 277 0.45 -16.48 57.38
C LEU A 277 -0.40 -15.23 57.04
N PRO A 278 -0.19 -14.07 57.70
CA PRO A 278 -1.00 -12.86 57.53
C PRO A 278 -0.60 -11.99 56.31
N PRO A 279 -1.51 -11.10 55.83
CA PRO A 279 -1.47 -10.55 54.47
C PRO A 279 -0.82 -9.15 54.37
N GLU A 280 0.50 -9.04 54.57
CA GLU A 280 1.24 -7.79 54.22
C GLU A 280 2.65 -8.01 53.62
N GLN A 281 3.05 -9.23 53.24
CA GLN A 281 4.39 -9.46 52.62
C GLN A 281 4.40 -10.60 51.57
N THR A 282 3.47 -10.62 50.62
CA THR A 282 3.35 -11.76 49.68
C THR A 282 3.66 -11.47 48.22
N GLU A 283 4.02 -10.24 47.83
CA GLU A 283 4.45 -9.97 46.45
C GLU A 283 5.98 -10.05 46.27
N ALA A 284 6.78 -9.59 47.25
CA ALA A 284 8.24 -9.54 47.11
C ALA A 284 8.95 -10.90 47.35
N ALA A 285 8.31 -11.87 47.99
CA ALA A 285 8.93 -13.17 48.31
C ALA A 285 8.62 -14.29 47.28
N ALA A 286 7.52 -14.16 46.54
CA ALA A 286 7.16 -15.10 45.47
C ALA A 286 8.08 -14.95 44.25
N TYR A 287 8.46 -13.71 43.92
CA TYR A 287 9.31 -13.38 42.77
C TYR A 287 10.75 -13.91 42.92
N GLN A 288 11.28 -13.95 44.14
CA GLN A 288 12.67 -14.37 44.44
C GLN A 288 12.85 -15.90 44.57
N THR A 289 11.76 -16.67 44.62
CA THR A 289 11.83 -18.14 44.72
C THR A 289 11.81 -18.79 43.33
N ILE A 290 11.18 -18.15 42.33
CA ILE A 290 11.09 -18.66 40.96
C ILE A 290 12.44 -18.53 40.21
N LEU A 291 13.27 -17.55 40.57
CA LEU A 291 14.62 -17.37 39.99
C LEU A 291 15.68 -18.39 40.46
N LYS A 292 15.36 -19.30 41.39
CA LYS A 292 16.34 -20.24 41.97
C LYS A 292 16.29 -21.68 41.44
N LEU A 293 15.52 -21.96 40.39
CA LEU A 293 15.32 -23.34 39.89
C LEU A 293 15.92 -23.66 38.51
N VAL A 294 16.74 -22.77 37.93
CA VAL A 294 17.58 -23.10 36.76
C VAL A 294 19.03 -23.29 37.20
N PRO A 295 19.66 -24.46 36.96
CA PRO A 295 21.08 -24.64 37.27
C PRO A 295 21.92 -23.92 36.20
N LEU A 296 22.28 -22.66 36.44
CA LEU A 296 23.37 -21.97 35.75
C LEU A 296 24.70 -22.56 36.20
N ASN A 297 25.30 -23.38 35.34
CA ASN A 297 26.66 -23.85 35.49
C ASN A 297 27.56 -22.95 34.63
N ILE A 298 28.01 -21.82 35.19
CA ILE A 298 29.05 -20.99 34.58
C ILE A 298 30.21 -20.88 35.58
N SER A 299 31.36 -21.44 35.19
CA SER A 299 32.64 -21.27 35.86
C SER A 299 33.21 -19.89 35.50
N PRO A 300 33.74 -19.10 36.45
CA PRO A 300 34.43 -17.87 36.12
C PRO A 300 35.87 -18.19 35.66
N GLN A 301 36.21 -17.83 34.43
CA GLN A 301 37.62 -17.63 34.05
C GLN A 301 37.90 -16.14 33.88
N ALA A 302 39.14 -15.80 34.22
CA ALA A 302 39.62 -14.49 34.62
C ALA A 302 39.78 -13.48 33.48
N ASP A 303 39.33 -12.25 33.77
CA ASP A 303 40.05 -10.98 33.66
C ASP A 303 41.02 -10.77 32.48
N SER A 304 40.58 -9.96 31.51
CA SER A 304 41.44 -9.08 30.71
C SER A 304 40.83 -7.68 30.73
N GLY A 305 41.37 -6.82 31.59
CA GLY A 305 40.82 -5.50 31.89
C GLY A 305 40.82 -4.53 30.71
N VAL A 306 39.62 -4.25 30.22
CA VAL A 306 39.09 -2.92 29.90
C VAL A 306 37.62 -2.97 30.36
N PRO A 307 37.11 -2.08 31.22
CA PRO A 307 35.69 -2.09 31.53
C PRO A 307 34.94 -1.64 30.27
N SER A 308 34.21 -2.56 29.60
CA SER A 308 33.12 -2.11 28.74
C SER A 308 32.15 -1.34 29.64
N ALA A 309 31.70 -0.17 29.20
CA ALA A 309 30.59 0.50 29.87
C ALA A 309 29.43 -0.51 29.89
N ALA A 310 28.95 -0.87 31.07
CA ALA A 310 27.88 -1.85 31.19
C ALA A 310 26.64 -1.31 30.47
N THR A 311 26.11 -2.07 29.51
CA THR A 311 24.82 -1.80 28.87
C THR A 311 23.74 -1.67 29.95
N LEU A 312 22.83 -0.70 29.79
CA LEU A 312 21.70 -0.53 30.68
C LEU A 312 20.79 -1.77 30.63
N PRO A 313 20.12 -2.10 31.76
CA PRO A 313 19.03 -3.07 31.76
C PRO A 313 17.95 -2.68 30.75
N ILE A 314 17.28 -3.68 30.19
CA ILE A 314 16.27 -3.47 29.13
C ILE A 314 15.11 -2.58 29.58
N GLU A 315 14.79 -2.59 30.88
CA GLU A 315 13.73 -1.77 31.49
C GLU A 315 14.12 -0.29 31.63
N GLU A 316 15.42 0.04 31.50
CA GLU A 316 15.95 1.40 31.57
C GLU A 316 16.20 2.00 30.17
N LEU A 317 16.13 1.17 29.12
CA LEU A 317 16.32 1.59 27.73
C LEU A 317 15.14 2.44 27.26
N GLN A 318 15.43 3.65 26.79
CA GLN A 318 14.45 4.54 26.18
C GLN A 318 14.95 5.11 24.87
N TRP A 319 14.13 4.98 23.83
CA TRP A 319 14.37 5.64 22.55
C TRP A 319 14.23 7.15 22.70
N VAL A 320 15.19 7.85 22.10
CA VAL A 320 15.23 9.30 21.99
C VAL A 320 14.86 9.67 20.56
N ARG A 321 13.79 10.45 20.41
CA ARG A 321 13.44 11.04 19.12
C ARG A 321 14.54 11.99 18.69
N THR A 322 15.13 11.74 17.53
CA THR A 322 16.11 12.64 16.95
C THR A 322 15.38 13.81 16.27
N GLY A 323 15.95 15.01 16.22
CA GLY A 323 15.28 16.26 15.83
C GLY A 323 14.89 16.40 14.36
N GLY A 324 14.80 15.32 13.60
CA GLY A 324 14.54 15.27 12.16
C GLY A 324 15.04 13.94 11.58
N PRO A 325 15.06 13.68 10.26
CA PRO A 325 14.87 14.62 9.15
C PRO A 325 13.52 15.36 9.13
N PRO A 326 13.45 16.56 8.52
CA PRO A 326 12.18 17.21 8.16
C PRO A 326 11.35 16.25 7.32
N GLY A 327 10.05 16.22 7.51
CA GLY A 327 9.22 15.48 6.58
C GLY A 327 7.87 15.08 7.11
N GLY A 328 7.26 14.24 6.27
CA GLY A 328 5.89 13.75 6.35
C GLY A 328 4.98 14.49 5.39
N LEU A 329 3.88 13.85 5.01
CA LEU A 329 2.99 14.42 4.01
C LEU A 329 2.09 15.46 4.70
N GLY A 330 2.51 16.73 4.65
CA GLY A 330 1.79 17.85 5.26
C GLY A 330 0.94 18.60 4.24
N TYR A 331 -0.33 18.85 4.57
CA TYR A 331 -1.32 19.38 3.63
C TYR A 331 -1.70 20.84 3.87
N ASP A 332 -1.74 21.30 5.12
CA ASP A 332 -2.16 22.66 5.46
C ASP A 332 -1.15 23.36 6.37
N ILE A 333 -1.00 24.67 6.18
CA ILE A 333 -0.29 25.61 7.05
C ILE A 333 -1.18 26.83 7.30
N ARG A 334 -1.59 27.06 8.55
CA ARG A 334 -2.51 28.17 8.92
C ARG A 334 -1.96 28.96 10.10
N TYR A 335 -2.29 30.24 10.18
CA TYR A 335 -2.00 31.07 11.34
C TYR A 335 -3.26 31.35 12.15
N SER A 336 -3.10 31.70 13.43
CA SER A 336 -4.21 32.19 14.25
C SER A 336 -4.55 33.63 13.90
N PHE A 337 -5.79 33.92 13.51
CA PHE A 337 -6.23 35.31 13.25
C PHE A 337 -6.18 36.21 14.50
N ALA A 338 -6.11 35.63 15.71
CA ALA A 338 -5.98 36.38 16.96
C ALA A 338 -4.52 36.78 17.25
N ASP A 339 -3.56 35.92 16.90
CA ASP A 339 -2.13 36.15 17.07
C ASP A 339 -1.34 35.50 15.92
N PRO A 340 -0.85 36.29 14.95
CA PRO A 340 -0.09 35.77 13.80
C PRO A 340 1.33 35.29 14.16
N ASN A 341 1.69 35.21 15.45
CA ASN A 341 2.85 34.43 15.90
C ASN A 341 2.50 32.94 16.15
N ILE A 342 1.21 32.59 16.20
CA ILE A 342 0.75 31.23 16.37
C ILE A 342 0.42 30.63 15.00
N TRP A 343 1.06 29.51 14.69
CA TRP A 343 0.91 28.80 13.43
C TRP A 343 0.61 27.33 13.67
N TYR A 344 -0.06 26.69 12.71
CA TYR A 344 -0.48 25.31 12.74
C TYR A 344 -0.07 24.62 11.44
N VAL A 345 0.46 23.40 11.54
CA VAL A 345 0.77 22.55 10.38
C VAL A 345 0.15 21.18 10.58
N THR A 346 -0.36 20.59 9.50
CA THR A 346 -0.83 19.19 9.49
C THR A 346 0.24 18.24 8.95
N ASP A 347 0.15 17.00 9.39
CA ASP A 347 0.96 15.89 8.89
C ASP A 347 0.20 14.57 8.95
N ASN A 348 0.25 13.83 7.85
CA ASN A 348 -0.46 12.57 7.69
C ASN A 348 -0.05 11.45 8.67
N ASN A 349 1.12 11.51 9.29
CA ASN A 349 1.56 10.50 10.24
C ASN A 349 1.73 11.06 11.66
N ALA A 350 1.97 12.37 11.78
CA ALA A 350 2.29 13.02 13.06
C ALA A 350 1.19 13.98 13.58
N GLY A 351 0.10 14.19 12.84
CA GLY A 351 -1.07 14.94 13.27
C GLY A 351 -0.89 16.47 13.19
N VAL A 352 -1.55 17.20 14.07
CA VAL A 352 -1.43 18.66 14.16
C VAL A 352 -0.23 19.06 14.99
N HIS A 353 0.54 20.03 14.50
CA HIS A 353 1.58 20.69 15.27
C HIS A 353 1.31 22.19 15.38
N ILE A 354 1.62 22.76 16.53
CA ILE A 354 1.50 24.18 16.83
C ILE A 354 2.88 24.79 17.01
N SER A 355 3.07 25.96 16.44
CA SER A 355 4.16 26.87 16.75
C SER A 355 3.59 28.11 17.44
N THR A 356 4.29 28.57 18.47
CA THR A 356 3.95 29.81 19.21
C THR A 356 5.04 30.87 19.10
N ASP A 357 6.09 30.58 18.33
CA ASP A 357 7.26 31.42 18.12
C ASP A 357 7.39 31.83 16.65
N ASN A 358 6.24 32.08 15.99
CA ASN A 358 6.17 32.51 14.60
C ASN A 358 6.57 31.45 13.57
N GLY A 359 6.39 30.16 13.87
CA GLY A 359 6.69 29.06 12.96
C GLY A 359 8.17 28.67 12.90
N TYR A 360 8.98 29.01 13.92
CA TYR A 360 10.38 28.59 13.99
C TYR A 360 10.51 27.21 14.65
N THR A 361 9.73 26.93 15.70
CA THR A 361 9.69 25.63 16.36
C THR A 361 8.26 25.11 16.53
N TRP A 362 8.11 23.79 16.45
CA TRP A 362 6.83 23.10 16.42
C TRP A 362 6.70 22.08 17.54
N GLN A 363 5.49 21.94 18.08
CA GLN A 363 5.15 20.97 19.11
C GLN A 363 3.88 20.21 18.72
N PRO A 364 3.78 18.90 18.97
CA PRO A 364 2.56 18.14 18.73
C PRO A 364 1.38 18.70 19.53
N SER A 365 0.21 18.77 18.89
CA SER A 365 -1.02 19.34 19.46
C SER A 365 -2.21 18.42 19.22
N ASN A 366 -2.11 17.17 19.68
CA ASN A 366 -3.05 16.09 19.31
C ASN A 366 -3.91 15.57 20.49
N THR A 367 -3.92 16.24 21.64
CA THR A 367 -4.67 15.76 22.82
C THR A 367 -6.17 15.65 22.52
N GLY A 368 -6.70 14.42 22.53
CA GLY A 368 -8.10 14.12 22.18
C GLY A 368 -8.28 13.54 20.77
N ILE A 369 -7.23 13.47 19.96
CA ILE A 369 -7.19 12.74 18.69
C ILE A 369 -6.46 11.41 18.93
N PRO A 370 -7.13 10.25 18.80
CA PRO A 370 -6.48 8.96 18.99
C PRO A 370 -5.56 8.59 17.81
N PRO A 371 -4.46 7.85 18.07
CA PRO A 371 -3.77 7.08 17.05
C PRO A 371 -4.72 6.07 16.40
N GLN A 372 -4.71 6.00 15.07
CA GLN A 372 -5.73 5.25 14.32
C GLN A 372 -5.29 4.82 12.91
N ALA A 373 -4.02 5.03 12.55
CA ALA A 373 -3.52 4.70 11.22
C ALA A 373 -2.07 4.18 11.24
N GLY A 374 -1.56 3.83 10.06
CA GLY A 374 -0.25 3.22 9.89
C GLY A 374 -0.22 1.75 10.28
N ALA A 375 0.89 1.08 9.98
CA ALA A 375 1.02 -0.37 10.13
C ALA A 375 0.92 -0.88 11.57
N THR A 376 1.18 -0.02 12.56
CA THR A 376 1.12 -0.33 13.99
C THR A 376 -0.11 0.26 14.67
N GLY A 377 -0.89 1.09 13.96
CA GLY A 377 -1.98 1.88 14.51
C GLY A 377 -1.52 3.10 15.33
N ASP A 378 -0.23 3.42 15.35
CA ASP A 378 0.33 4.50 16.18
C ASP A 378 0.28 5.90 15.52
N ALA A 379 0.00 5.98 14.21
CA ALA A 379 -0.02 7.25 13.50
C ALA A 379 -1.31 8.05 13.80
N ILE A 380 -1.19 9.38 13.82
CA ILE A 380 -2.31 10.32 13.98
C ILE A 380 -2.50 11.04 12.64
N PRO A 381 -3.45 10.61 11.79
CA PRO A 381 -3.40 10.99 10.39
C PRO A 381 -4.23 12.23 10.08
N ILE A 382 -3.79 13.38 10.55
CA ILE A 382 -4.46 14.64 10.26
C ILE A 382 -3.95 15.18 8.94
N PHE A 383 -4.88 15.34 8.01
CA PHE A 383 -4.59 15.73 6.65
C PHE A 383 -4.88 17.21 6.46
N SER A 384 -6.09 17.65 6.77
CA SER A 384 -6.47 19.06 6.60
C SER A 384 -6.86 19.73 7.92
N LEU A 385 -6.68 21.06 7.98
CA LEU A 385 -7.19 21.91 9.06
C LEU A 385 -7.58 23.31 8.57
N THR A 386 -8.50 23.95 9.28
CA THR A 386 -8.78 25.39 9.14
C THR A 386 -9.01 26.04 10.49
N VAL A 387 -8.65 27.33 10.61
CA VAL A 387 -8.92 28.15 11.79
C VAL A 387 -10.15 28.99 11.50
N ASP A 388 -11.07 29.08 12.46
CA ASP A 388 -12.26 29.93 12.33
C ASP A 388 -11.86 31.43 12.36
N PRO A 389 -12.23 32.22 11.33
CA PRO A 389 -11.87 33.63 11.24
C PRO A 389 -12.60 34.52 12.25
N HIS A 390 -13.76 34.10 12.78
CA HIS A 390 -14.55 34.85 13.76
C HIS A 390 -14.16 34.52 15.19
N ASN A 391 -13.69 33.29 15.42
CA ASN A 391 -13.21 32.84 16.72
C ASN A 391 -11.98 31.93 16.58
N PRO A 392 -10.76 32.48 16.65
CA PRO A 392 -9.53 31.71 16.41
C PRO A 392 -9.20 30.65 17.48
N GLN A 393 -10.05 30.50 18.50
CA GLN A 393 -10.01 29.36 19.41
C GLN A 393 -10.65 28.11 18.79
N ILE A 394 -11.48 28.27 17.76
CA ILE A 394 -12.11 27.18 17.04
C ILE A 394 -11.22 26.78 15.86
N ILE A 395 -10.86 25.50 15.82
CA ILE A 395 -10.07 24.91 14.74
C ILE A 395 -10.75 23.60 14.34
N TRP A 396 -10.85 23.37 13.04
CA TRP A 396 -11.36 22.12 12.47
C TRP A 396 -10.20 21.34 11.88
N ALA A 397 -10.23 20.02 12.03
CA ALA A 397 -9.25 19.11 11.45
C ALA A 397 -9.94 17.86 10.92
N GLY A 398 -9.39 17.28 9.85
CA GLY A 398 -9.94 16.09 9.21
C GLY A 398 -8.86 15.06 8.89
N THR A 399 -9.25 13.78 8.91
CA THR A 399 -8.30 12.67 8.82
C THR A 399 -8.16 12.08 7.42
N ASN A 400 -7.10 11.29 7.24
CA ASN A 400 -6.84 10.39 6.11
C ASN A 400 -6.55 8.96 6.62
N PRO A 401 -7.05 7.89 6.00
CA PRO A 401 -8.25 7.79 5.18
C PRO A 401 -9.49 7.48 6.05
N THR A 402 -9.43 7.73 7.36
CA THR A 402 -10.46 7.27 8.32
C THR A 402 -11.74 8.11 8.32
N GLY A 403 -11.75 9.28 7.66
CA GLY A 403 -12.96 10.09 7.48
C GLY A 403 -13.51 10.75 8.75
N HIS A 404 -12.70 10.93 9.79
CA HIS A 404 -13.11 11.58 11.03
C HIS A 404 -12.87 13.09 10.99
N ILE A 405 -13.76 13.85 11.62
CA ILE A 405 -13.67 15.30 11.82
C ILE A 405 -13.42 15.58 13.31
N TYR A 406 -12.47 16.46 13.60
CA TYR A 406 -12.17 16.93 14.95
C TYR A 406 -12.31 18.44 15.03
N LYS A 407 -12.73 18.91 16.21
CA LYS A 407 -12.89 20.33 16.53
C LYS A 407 -12.13 20.65 17.81
N SER A 408 -11.30 21.69 17.78
CA SER A 408 -10.78 22.36 18.97
C SER A 408 -11.62 23.59 19.28
N THR A 409 -11.69 23.97 20.55
CA THR A 409 -12.34 25.21 21.02
C THR A 409 -11.44 26.03 21.96
N ASP A 410 -10.17 25.65 22.05
CA ASP A 410 -9.15 26.23 22.92
C ASP A 410 -7.85 26.54 22.15
N GLY A 411 -7.95 26.79 20.83
CA GLY A 411 -6.80 27.18 20.01
C GLY A 411 -5.88 26.01 19.65
N GLY A 412 -6.41 24.78 19.60
CA GLY A 412 -5.70 23.57 19.19
C GLY A 412 -5.12 22.75 20.34
N HIS A 413 -5.30 23.16 21.60
CA HIS A 413 -4.74 22.44 22.75
C HIS A 413 -5.44 21.10 23.02
N THR A 414 -6.77 21.07 22.87
CA THR A 414 -7.58 19.85 22.98
C THR A 414 -8.57 19.74 21.83
N TRP A 415 -8.92 18.49 21.49
CA TRP A 415 -9.78 18.16 20.35
C TRP A 415 -10.93 17.25 20.77
N ALA A 416 -12.08 17.46 20.14
CA ALA A 416 -13.24 16.60 20.24
C ALA A 416 -13.69 16.15 18.86
N GLN A 417 -14.01 14.87 18.70
CA GLN A 417 -14.56 14.32 17.47
C GLN A 417 -15.97 14.91 17.21
N LYS A 418 -16.23 15.30 15.96
CA LYS A 418 -17.41 16.06 15.50
C LYS A 418 -17.84 15.64 14.10
N ASP A 419 -18.17 14.37 13.92
CA ASP A 419 -18.45 13.74 12.62
C ASP A 419 -19.83 13.05 12.54
N ASN A 420 -20.75 13.39 13.45
CA ASN A 420 -22.12 12.87 13.38
C ASN A 420 -22.76 13.24 12.03
N GLY A 421 -23.25 12.24 11.28
CA GLY A 421 -23.86 12.45 9.97
C GLY A 421 -22.88 12.41 8.79
N VAL A 422 -21.58 12.25 9.06
CA VAL A 422 -20.58 11.91 8.04
C VAL A 422 -20.62 10.41 7.76
N THR A 423 -20.65 10.03 6.48
CA THR A 423 -20.47 8.63 6.08
C THR A 423 -18.98 8.32 6.04
N ILE A 424 -18.51 7.35 6.82
CA ILE A 424 -17.08 6.98 6.88
C ILE A 424 -16.78 5.59 6.31
N ASP A 425 -17.82 4.78 6.03
CA ASP A 425 -17.70 3.39 5.60
C ASP A 425 -17.49 3.24 4.07
N TYR A 426 -16.83 4.20 3.41
CA TYR A 426 -16.45 4.05 2.00
C TYR A 426 -15.42 2.92 1.90
N ALA A 427 -15.55 2.05 0.89
CA ALA A 427 -14.75 0.83 0.78
C ALA A 427 -13.23 1.08 0.84
N GLY A 428 -12.74 2.21 0.29
CA GLY A 428 -11.32 2.61 0.31
C GLY A 428 -11.02 3.81 1.19
N GLY A 429 -11.97 4.18 2.06
CA GLY A 429 -11.84 5.26 3.03
C GLY A 429 -12.29 6.64 2.52
N LEU A 430 -12.31 7.59 3.45
CA LEU A 430 -12.65 8.99 3.25
C LEU A 430 -11.50 9.85 3.76
N THR A 431 -10.97 10.71 2.89
CA THR A 431 -9.93 11.68 3.24
C THR A 431 -10.49 13.09 3.20
N PHE A 432 -10.44 13.82 4.30
CA PHE A 432 -10.79 15.24 4.26
C PHE A 432 -9.62 16.07 3.69
N ARG A 433 -9.86 16.73 2.57
CA ARG A 433 -8.89 17.51 1.79
C ARG A 433 -8.94 19.01 2.11
N GLY A 434 -9.96 19.48 2.83
CA GLY A 434 -10.07 20.87 3.28
C GLY A 434 -11.33 21.17 4.10
N PHE A 435 -11.32 22.31 4.78
CA PHE A 435 -12.46 22.86 5.52
C PHE A 435 -12.61 24.35 5.26
N THR A 436 -13.86 24.83 5.21
CA THR A 436 -14.17 26.26 5.05
C THR A 436 -15.26 26.68 6.02
N VAL A 437 -14.99 27.71 6.81
CA VAL A 437 -15.98 28.35 7.70
C VAL A 437 -16.69 29.45 6.93
N ASP A 438 -18.01 29.53 7.07
CA ASP A 438 -18.82 30.57 6.43
C ASP A 438 -18.43 31.98 6.93
N PRO A 439 -18.31 32.98 6.04
CA PRO A 439 -17.91 34.33 6.41
C PRO A 439 -18.92 35.08 7.29
N HIS A 440 -20.13 34.56 7.48
CA HIS A 440 -21.16 35.16 8.33
C HIS A 440 -21.48 34.35 9.59
N SER A 441 -20.99 33.11 9.72
CA SER A 441 -21.31 32.26 10.87
C SER A 441 -20.27 31.18 11.14
N SER A 442 -19.72 31.16 12.36
CA SER A 442 -18.92 30.05 12.90
C SER A 442 -19.66 28.70 12.99
N ASP A 443 -21.00 28.73 12.97
CA ASP A 443 -21.81 27.51 13.05
C ASP A 443 -21.97 26.82 11.69
N ILE A 444 -21.66 27.52 10.59
CA ILE A 444 -21.75 26.98 9.24
C ILE A 444 -20.36 26.66 8.74
N VAL A 445 -20.09 25.36 8.56
CA VAL A 445 -18.77 24.86 8.12
C VAL A 445 -18.97 23.83 7.03
N TYR A 446 -18.08 23.85 6.06
CA TYR A 446 -18.02 22.91 4.96
C TYR A 446 -16.76 22.06 5.06
N ALA A 447 -16.87 20.78 4.72
CA ALA A 447 -15.76 19.82 4.70
C ALA A 447 -15.72 19.12 3.34
N MET A 448 -14.59 19.21 2.65
CA MET A 448 -14.40 18.66 1.31
C MET A 448 -13.59 17.36 1.43
N GLY A 449 -14.07 16.30 0.78
CA GLY A 449 -13.53 14.96 0.91
C GLY A 449 -13.19 14.31 -0.41
N GLU A 450 -12.24 13.37 -0.33
CA GLU A 450 -11.95 12.35 -1.31
C GLU A 450 -12.48 11.01 -0.82
N THR A 451 -13.22 10.33 -1.68
CA THR A 451 -13.54 8.91 -1.52
C THR A 451 -12.60 8.12 -2.43
N SER A 452 -12.13 6.95 -1.98
CA SER A 452 -11.23 6.09 -2.76
C SER A 452 -11.78 4.67 -2.88
N ASP A 453 -11.44 3.99 -3.98
CA ASP A 453 -11.67 2.54 -4.13
C ASP A 453 -10.44 1.76 -3.63
N PRO A 454 -10.59 0.75 -2.74
CA PRO A 454 -9.46 0.00 -2.21
C PRO A 454 -8.85 -0.97 -3.22
N ILE A 455 -9.60 -1.39 -4.25
CA ILE A 455 -9.18 -2.35 -5.27
C ILE A 455 -8.37 -1.64 -6.36
N ILE A 456 -8.68 -0.37 -6.61
CA ILE A 456 -8.09 0.43 -7.68
C ILE A 456 -6.94 1.26 -7.07
N GLY A 457 -5.86 0.56 -6.70
CA GLY A 457 -4.66 1.18 -6.13
C GLY A 457 -4.04 2.27 -7.02
N PHE A 458 -2.99 2.93 -6.53
CA PHE A 458 -2.23 4.04 -7.14
C PHE A 458 -1.80 3.89 -8.63
N ALA A 459 -2.12 2.78 -9.30
CA ALA A 459 -1.62 2.39 -10.62
C ALA A 459 -2.69 2.26 -11.73
N VAL A 460 -3.97 2.55 -11.47
CA VAL A 460 -5.02 2.44 -12.51
C VAL A 460 -5.56 3.82 -12.89
N TRP A 461 -5.19 4.26 -14.09
CA TRP A 461 -5.73 5.44 -14.76
C TRP A 461 -7.26 5.35 -14.85
N GLY A 462 -7.99 6.41 -14.50
CA GLY A 462 -9.42 6.52 -14.83
C GLY A 462 -10.47 6.05 -13.83
N ALA A 463 -10.15 5.46 -12.68
CA ALA A 463 -11.23 4.77 -11.91
C ALA A 463 -11.17 4.81 -10.37
N GLY A 464 -10.15 5.38 -9.73
CA GLY A 464 -9.91 5.14 -8.29
C GLY A 464 -10.41 6.18 -7.27
N THR A 465 -10.86 7.37 -7.69
CA THR A 465 -11.24 8.44 -6.75
C THR A 465 -12.60 9.05 -7.03
N GLY A 466 -13.24 9.56 -5.97
CA GLY A 466 -14.43 10.36 -6.00
C GLY A 466 -14.36 11.52 -5.02
N GLY A 467 -15.35 12.42 -5.06
CA GLY A 467 -15.42 13.60 -4.21
C GLY A 467 -16.74 13.74 -3.49
N VAL A 468 -16.68 14.28 -2.28
CA VAL A 468 -17.84 14.56 -1.43
C VAL A 468 -17.70 15.91 -0.75
N VAL A 469 -18.83 16.59 -0.48
CA VAL A 469 -18.87 17.81 0.32
C VAL A 469 -19.93 17.68 1.40
N TYR A 470 -19.50 17.85 2.64
CA TYR A 470 -20.36 17.91 3.82
C TYR A 470 -20.53 19.34 4.30
N LYS A 471 -21.67 19.63 4.92
CA LYS A 471 -22.01 20.92 5.55
C LYS A 471 -22.61 20.69 6.92
N THR A 472 -22.18 21.49 7.89
CA THR A 472 -22.88 21.67 9.16
C THR A 472 -23.47 23.08 9.25
N THR A 473 -24.52 23.24 10.06
CA THR A 473 -25.13 24.55 10.38
C THR A 473 -25.32 24.75 11.89
N ASP A 474 -24.82 23.82 12.70
CA ASP A 474 -24.93 23.81 14.16
C ASP A 474 -23.56 23.70 14.84
N GLY A 475 -22.50 24.15 14.15
CA GLY A 475 -21.14 24.14 14.68
C GLY A 475 -20.56 22.73 14.80
N GLY A 476 -20.96 21.82 13.90
CA GLY A 476 -20.51 20.43 13.74
C GLY A 476 -21.11 19.44 14.70
N GLU A 477 -22.26 19.73 15.30
CA GLU A 477 -23.02 18.70 16.02
C GLU A 477 -23.64 17.70 15.04
N HIS A 478 -24.02 18.15 13.84
CA HIS A 478 -24.48 17.31 12.72
C HIS A 478 -23.96 17.83 11.38
N TRP A 479 -23.58 16.87 10.53
CA TRP A 479 -23.17 17.10 9.14
C TRP A 479 -24.18 16.51 8.18
N GLN A 480 -24.36 17.20 7.06
CA GLN A 480 -25.18 16.80 5.94
C GLN A 480 -24.32 16.77 4.68
N GLU A 481 -24.36 15.68 3.93
CA GLU A 481 -23.83 15.62 2.57
C GLU A 481 -24.66 16.55 1.66
N ILE A 482 -23.98 17.48 0.98
CA ILE A 482 -24.59 18.43 0.03
C ILE A 482 -24.10 18.21 -1.40
N TRP A 483 -23.11 17.36 -1.58
CA TRP A 483 -22.64 16.89 -2.88
C TRP A 483 -21.89 15.55 -2.70
N ASP A 484 -22.23 14.58 -3.54
CA ASP A 484 -21.45 13.36 -3.76
C ASP A 484 -21.34 13.18 -5.28
N GLY A 485 -20.11 13.23 -5.79
CA GLY A 485 -19.82 13.04 -7.20
C GLY A 485 -19.95 11.58 -7.65
N GLY A 486 -20.03 10.63 -6.71
CA GLY A 486 -19.90 9.21 -6.97
C GLY A 486 -18.45 8.81 -7.27
N MET A 487 -18.27 7.56 -7.70
CA MET A 487 -16.98 7.01 -8.07
C MET A 487 -17.07 6.26 -9.40
N PRO A 488 -16.18 6.54 -10.37
CA PRO A 488 -15.19 7.62 -10.34
C PRO A 488 -15.86 9.00 -10.46
N SER A 489 -15.37 9.96 -9.69
CA SER A 489 -15.58 11.40 -9.91
C SER A 489 -14.24 12.13 -9.77
N SER A 490 -14.23 13.40 -9.39
CA SER A 490 -13.01 14.10 -9.00
C SER A 490 -13.14 14.41 -7.52
N LEU A 491 -12.09 14.15 -6.73
CA LEU A 491 -12.06 14.57 -5.32
C LEU A 491 -12.39 16.06 -5.18
N ALA A 492 -13.03 16.43 -4.07
CA ALA A 492 -13.26 17.83 -3.71
C ALA A 492 -12.16 18.30 -2.75
N ARG A 493 -11.58 19.49 -2.98
CA ARG A 493 -10.45 19.99 -2.17
C ARG A 493 -10.68 21.35 -1.52
N TYR A 494 -10.77 22.42 -2.30
CA TYR A 494 -11.00 23.78 -1.78
C TYR A 494 -12.45 24.19 -1.96
N LEU A 495 -13.02 24.91 -0.98
CA LEU A 495 -14.32 25.54 -1.09
C LEU A 495 -14.23 27.00 -0.71
N TRP A 496 -14.81 27.88 -1.52
CA TRP A 496 -14.96 29.29 -1.19
C TRP A 496 -16.43 29.68 -1.18
N VAL A 497 -16.80 30.45 -0.15
CA VAL A 497 -18.13 31.03 0.01
C VAL A 497 -18.05 32.50 -0.39
N ASP A 498 -18.95 32.97 -1.24
CA ASP A 498 -19.04 34.38 -1.56
C ASP A 498 -19.46 35.17 -0.30
N PRO A 499 -18.64 36.11 0.20
CA PRO A 499 -18.96 36.90 1.39
C PRO A 499 -20.13 37.87 1.18
N ARG A 500 -20.64 38.03 -0.05
CA ARG A 500 -21.84 38.83 -0.34
C ARG A 500 -23.13 38.02 -0.21
N ASP A 501 -23.04 36.69 -0.39
CA ASP A 501 -24.16 35.76 -0.33
C ASP A 501 -23.66 34.33 -0.04
N SER A 502 -23.88 33.84 1.19
CA SER A 502 -23.51 32.50 1.63
C SER A 502 -24.12 31.35 0.83
N ASN A 503 -25.05 31.62 -0.10
CA ASN A 503 -25.59 30.62 -1.02
C ASN A 503 -24.70 30.39 -2.25
N VAL A 504 -23.76 31.29 -2.52
CA VAL A 504 -22.86 31.17 -3.67
C VAL A 504 -21.57 30.48 -3.21
N LEU A 505 -21.35 29.27 -3.73
CA LEU A 505 -20.25 28.39 -3.34
C LEU A 505 -19.44 28.00 -4.57
N TYR A 506 -18.12 27.85 -4.39
CA TYR A 506 -17.17 27.36 -5.39
C TYR A 506 -16.38 26.20 -4.82
N VAL A 507 -16.30 25.07 -5.51
CA VAL A 507 -15.54 23.90 -5.05
C VAL A 507 -14.54 23.48 -6.13
N SER A 508 -13.26 23.42 -5.78
CA SER A 508 -12.23 22.89 -6.67
C SER A 508 -12.27 21.36 -6.68
N THR A 509 -12.03 20.76 -7.85
CA THR A 509 -11.98 19.30 -7.98
C THR A 509 -10.72 18.83 -8.68
N GLY A 510 -10.22 17.67 -8.26
CA GLY A 510 -8.97 17.08 -8.76
C GLY A 510 -7.71 17.66 -8.11
N ILE A 511 -6.58 16.95 -8.27
CA ILE A 511 -5.25 17.33 -7.79
C ILE A 511 -4.22 16.58 -8.63
N PHE A 512 -2.95 16.94 -8.52
CA PHE A 512 -1.89 16.48 -9.40
C PHE A 512 -1.58 14.97 -9.33
N ASP A 513 -1.79 14.33 -8.19
CA ASP A 513 -1.41 12.94 -7.90
C ASP A 513 -2.59 11.96 -7.86
N ARG A 514 -3.79 12.39 -8.27
CA ARG A 514 -5.01 11.58 -8.20
C ARG A 514 -5.78 11.63 -9.50
N GLY A 515 -6.12 10.44 -9.99
CA GLY A 515 -6.96 10.27 -11.17
C GLY A 515 -8.38 10.80 -10.99
N ALA A 516 -9.05 11.08 -12.10
CA ALA A 516 -10.34 11.75 -12.16
C ALA A 516 -11.33 11.08 -13.12
N VAL A 517 -12.62 11.39 -12.99
CA VAL A 517 -13.65 10.91 -13.94
C VAL A 517 -13.35 11.31 -15.37
N GLY A 518 -13.54 10.35 -16.29
CA GLY A 518 -13.26 10.55 -17.71
C GLY A 518 -11.78 10.48 -18.05
N GLU A 519 -10.90 10.20 -17.08
CA GLU A 519 -9.49 9.90 -17.37
C GLU A 519 -9.43 8.51 -18.01
N GLY A 520 -8.80 8.45 -19.18
CA GLY A 520 -8.62 7.22 -19.96
C GLY A 520 -7.21 6.66 -19.79
N ASP A 521 -6.98 5.45 -20.30
CA ASP A 521 -5.60 4.92 -20.36
C ASP A 521 -4.78 5.77 -21.35
N PRO A 522 -3.71 6.45 -20.89
CA PRO A 522 -2.87 7.31 -21.74
C PRO A 522 -2.21 6.61 -22.92
N ASN A 523 -2.19 5.26 -22.95
CA ASN A 523 -1.65 4.49 -24.06
C ASN A 523 -2.66 4.21 -25.17
N THR A 524 -3.96 4.32 -24.89
CA THR A 524 -5.03 3.94 -25.82
C THR A 524 -6.04 5.04 -26.07
N ASP A 525 -6.18 5.99 -25.15
CA ASP A 525 -7.09 7.11 -25.25
C ASP A 525 -6.37 8.33 -25.86
N PRO A 526 -6.85 8.90 -26.99
CA PRO A 526 -6.30 10.13 -27.55
C PRO A 526 -6.56 11.38 -26.69
N ASP A 527 -7.49 11.31 -25.72
CA ASP A 527 -7.74 12.36 -24.73
C ASP A 527 -7.88 11.75 -23.33
N PRO A 528 -6.77 11.28 -22.74
CA PRO A 528 -6.81 10.51 -21.49
C PRO A 528 -7.08 11.40 -20.27
N PHE A 529 -7.39 12.69 -20.42
CA PHE A 529 -7.49 13.62 -19.30
C PHE A 529 -8.92 13.74 -18.80
N GLY A 530 -9.14 13.32 -17.56
CA GLY A 530 -10.42 13.48 -16.85
C GLY A 530 -10.53 14.76 -16.03
N GLY A 531 -11.70 14.94 -15.42
CA GLY A 531 -11.98 16.01 -14.47
C GLY A 531 -13.31 16.71 -14.73
N VAL A 532 -13.79 17.44 -13.72
CA VAL A 532 -15.01 18.26 -13.83
C VAL A 532 -14.77 19.76 -13.60
N GLY A 533 -13.54 20.15 -13.24
CA GLY A 533 -13.15 21.54 -13.04
C GLY A 533 -13.61 22.09 -11.69
N ILE A 534 -14.40 23.15 -11.70
CA ILE A 534 -14.91 23.81 -10.48
C ILE A 534 -16.42 23.64 -10.39
N LEU A 535 -16.93 23.22 -9.25
CA LEU A 535 -18.38 23.23 -8.98
C LEU A 535 -18.79 24.63 -8.53
N LYS A 536 -19.90 25.14 -9.06
CA LYS A 536 -20.53 26.38 -8.58
C LYS A 536 -21.97 26.12 -8.15
N SER A 537 -22.32 26.55 -6.93
CA SER A 537 -23.69 26.60 -6.44
C SER A 537 -24.13 28.04 -6.26
N THR A 538 -25.44 28.29 -6.36
CA THR A 538 -26.07 29.60 -6.07
C THR A 538 -27.27 29.48 -5.13
N ASP A 539 -27.47 28.31 -4.53
CA ASP A 539 -28.59 27.97 -3.65
C ASP A 539 -28.13 27.27 -2.36
N GLY A 540 -26.87 27.50 -1.98
CA GLY A 540 -26.28 27.00 -0.73
C GLY A 540 -25.91 25.52 -0.76
N GLY A 541 -25.68 24.99 -1.96
CA GLY A 541 -25.28 23.60 -2.20
C GLY A 541 -26.42 22.63 -2.48
N GLN A 542 -27.63 23.12 -2.81
CA GLN A 542 -28.74 22.25 -3.20
C GLN A 542 -28.58 21.78 -4.64
N THR A 543 -28.08 22.65 -5.51
CA THR A 543 -27.73 22.33 -6.89
C THR A 543 -26.36 22.87 -7.26
N TRP A 544 -25.73 22.19 -8.22
CA TRP A 544 -24.36 22.46 -8.67
C TRP A 544 -24.30 22.50 -10.19
N ARG A 545 -23.47 23.39 -10.72
CA ARG A 545 -23.06 23.37 -12.13
C ARG A 545 -21.55 23.35 -12.24
N PHE A 546 -21.04 22.77 -13.32
CA PHE A 546 -19.61 22.69 -13.59
C PHE A 546 -19.12 23.95 -14.32
N LEU A 547 -17.97 24.47 -13.91
CA LEU A 547 -17.17 25.46 -14.62
C LEU A 547 -15.97 24.71 -15.21
N ASN A 548 -15.90 24.65 -16.53
CA ASN A 548 -14.96 23.80 -17.26
C ASN A 548 -14.43 24.51 -18.51
N GLU A 549 -14.04 23.76 -19.54
CA GLU A 549 -13.55 24.30 -20.82
C GLU A 549 -14.51 25.28 -21.47
N ALA A 550 -15.83 25.07 -21.35
CA ALA A 550 -16.82 26.00 -21.89
C ALA A 550 -16.76 27.40 -21.24
N ASN A 551 -16.17 27.49 -20.04
CA ASN A 551 -15.87 28.72 -19.32
C ASN A 551 -14.43 29.21 -19.53
N GLY A 552 -13.60 28.53 -20.33
CA GLY A 552 -12.19 28.87 -20.57
C GLY A 552 -11.18 28.22 -19.61
N LEU A 553 -11.62 27.27 -18.78
CA LEU A 553 -10.75 26.47 -17.91
C LEU A 553 -10.32 25.18 -18.64
N ASN A 554 -9.19 25.24 -19.34
CA ASN A 554 -8.74 24.16 -20.24
C ASN A 554 -7.90 23.07 -19.54
N ASN A 555 -7.87 23.07 -18.21
CA ASN A 555 -7.30 22.01 -17.40
C ASN A 555 -8.18 21.83 -16.16
N LEU A 556 -8.73 20.62 -16.01
CA LEU A 556 -9.79 20.34 -15.05
C LEU A 556 -9.29 19.75 -13.73
N TYR A 557 -7.97 19.59 -13.58
CA TYR A 557 -7.32 19.19 -12.32
C TYR A 557 -7.01 20.43 -11.48
N VAL A 558 -8.02 20.91 -10.75
CA VAL A 558 -7.93 22.17 -9.99
C VAL A 558 -7.48 21.87 -8.57
N GLY A 559 -6.18 21.62 -8.44
CA GLY A 559 -5.53 21.33 -7.17
C GLY A 559 -5.66 22.45 -6.15
N SER A 560 -5.69 23.72 -6.56
CA SER A 560 -5.85 24.85 -5.65
C SER A 560 -6.76 25.92 -6.23
N LEU A 561 -7.60 26.50 -5.39
CA LEU A 561 -8.53 27.58 -5.72
C LEU A 561 -8.45 28.63 -4.61
N TYR A 562 -8.39 29.91 -4.98
CA TYR A 562 -8.37 31.01 -4.03
C TYR A 562 -9.27 32.15 -4.48
N MET A 563 -10.10 32.66 -3.58
CA MET A 563 -11.00 33.79 -3.83
C MET A 563 -10.38 35.09 -3.29
N HIS A 564 -10.44 36.16 -4.08
CA HIS A 564 -9.91 37.45 -3.65
C HIS A 564 -10.73 38.01 -2.47
N PRO A 565 -10.10 38.41 -1.35
CA PRO A 565 -10.80 38.73 -0.10
C PRO A 565 -11.75 39.93 -0.22
N ASP A 566 -11.37 40.96 -0.99
CA ASP A 566 -12.21 42.17 -1.15
C ASP A 566 -13.11 42.16 -2.40
N ASN A 567 -12.91 41.22 -3.32
CA ASN A 567 -13.63 41.19 -4.60
C ASN A 567 -13.86 39.74 -5.03
N PRO A 568 -14.92 39.09 -4.54
CA PRO A 568 -15.15 37.67 -4.77
C PRO A 568 -15.50 37.30 -6.22
N ASP A 569 -15.63 38.28 -7.13
CA ASP A 569 -15.68 37.99 -8.57
C ASP A 569 -14.31 37.60 -9.14
N ILE A 570 -13.21 37.87 -8.40
CA ILE A 570 -11.85 37.47 -8.75
C ILE A 570 -11.52 36.17 -8.02
N LEU A 571 -11.22 35.13 -8.78
CA LEU A 571 -10.68 33.86 -8.28
C LEU A 571 -9.44 33.46 -9.07
N LEU A 572 -8.51 32.79 -8.40
CA LEU A 572 -7.33 32.15 -8.98
C LEU A 572 -7.42 30.64 -8.81
N ALA A 573 -7.07 29.89 -9.85
CA ALA A 573 -7.05 28.43 -9.85
C ALA A 573 -5.68 27.92 -10.32
N ALA A 574 -5.00 27.11 -9.52
CA ALA A 574 -3.79 26.39 -9.93
C ALA A 574 -4.18 25.01 -10.46
N THR A 575 -3.66 24.66 -11.64
CA THR A 575 -4.04 23.45 -12.37
C THR A 575 -2.84 22.63 -12.84
N GLY A 576 -2.97 21.29 -12.81
CA GLY A 576 -1.96 20.36 -13.32
C GLY A 576 -2.15 18.93 -12.82
N HIS A 577 -1.62 17.96 -13.59
CA HIS A 577 -1.63 16.52 -13.27
C HIS A 577 -0.30 15.85 -13.61
N LEU A 578 0.11 14.83 -12.83
CA LEU A 578 1.39 14.13 -12.98
C LEU A 578 1.43 13.15 -14.16
N VAL A 579 0.45 13.16 -15.08
CA VAL A 579 0.56 12.33 -16.30
C VAL A 579 1.86 12.74 -17.01
N PRO A 580 2.78 11.79 -17.29
CA PRO A 580 4.13 12.13 -17.70
C PRO A 580 4.16 13.06 -18.91
N ALA A 581 5.04 14.07 -18.87
CA ALA A 581 5.32 14.95 -20.01
C ALA A 581 5.61 14.16 -21.31
N LEU A 582 6.19 12.95 -21.20
CA LEU A 582 6.46 12.03 -22.32
C LEU A 582 5.21 11.47 -23.03
N VAL A 583 4.06 11.49 -22.36
CA VAL A 583 2.74 11.17 -22.94
C VAL A 583 2.18 12.42 -23.63
N MET A 584 2.31 13.60 -23.01
CA MET A 584 1.90 14.89 -23.59
C MET A 584 2.72 15.28 -24.83
N GLU A 585 4.04 15.09 -24.82
CA GLU A 585 4.96 15.33 -25.95
C GLU A 585 4.65 14.43 -27.15
N ARG A 586 4.24 13.18 -26.91
CA ARG A 586 3.83 12.24 -27.95
C ARG A 586 2.48 12.58 -28.57
N MET A 587 1.58 13.22 -27.83
CA MET A 587 0.21 13.47 -28.25
C MET A 587 -0.01 14.84 -28.91
N LEU A 588 0.64 15.90 -28.44
CA LEU A 588 0.33 17.27 -28.90
C LEU A 588 1.22 17.76 -30.05
N GLY A 589 2.26 17.01 -30.43
CA GLY A 589 3.29 17.51 -31.35
C GLY A 589 4.06 18.69 -30.75
N GLU A 590 5.19 19.05 -31.35
CA GLU A 590 6.19 19.96 -30.77
C GLU A 590 5.74 21.44 -30.56
N HIS A 591 4.44 21.78 -30.64
CA HIS A 591 3.98 23.16 -30.81
C HIS A 591 2.74 23.62 -30.01
N GLU A 592 2.20 22.86 -29.05
CA GLU A 592 1.10 23.36 -28.21
C GLU A 592 1.56 23.78 -26.80
N LEU A 593 0.99 24.90 -26.31
CA LEU A 593 1.23 25.44 -24.98
C LEU A 593 0.59 24.53 -23.93
N SER A 594 1.29 24.28 -22.82
CA SER A 594 0.75 23.52 -21.69
C SER A 594 -0.55 24.14 -21.17
N THR A 595 -1.56 23.31 -20.93
CA THR A 595 -2.82 23.72 -20.27
C THR A 595 -2.70 23.79 -18.75
N ALA A 596 -1.61 23.27 -18.16
CA ALA A 596 -1.32 23.45 -16.73
C ALA A 596 -0.90 24.90 -16.46
N GLY A 597 -1.17 25.41 -15.26
CA GLY A 597 -0.86 26.80 -14.95
C GLY A 597 -1.74 27.44 -13.88
N VAL A 598 -1.77 28.77 -13.89
CA VAL A 598 -2.73 29.55 -13.09
C VAL A 598 -3.77 30.15 -14.02
N TYR A 599 -5.03 29.93 -13.69
CA TYR A 599 -6.19 30.53 -14.33
C TYR A 599 -6.79 31.60 -13.43
N ARG A 600 -7.34 32.64 -14.05
CA ARG A 600 -7.97 33.78 -13.36
C ARG A 600 -9.32 34.10 -13.96
N THR A 601 -10.27 34.47 -13.11
CA THR A 601 -11.56 35.05 -13.47
C THR A 601 -11.74 36.43 -12.83
N THR A 602 -12.66 37.24 -13.37
CA THR A 602 -13.08 38.54 -12.78
C THR A 602 -14.59 38.72 -12.77
N ASP A 603 -15.34 37.66 -13.06
CA ASP A 603 -16.80 37.67 -13.11
C ASP A 603 -17.40 36.47 -12.36
N GLY A 604 -16.68 36.00 -11.35
CA GLY A 604 -17.14 34.89 -10.51
C GLY A 604 -17.17 33.56 -11.25
N GLY A 605 -16.23 33.35 -12.18
CA GLY A 605 -16.00 32.08 -12.86
C GLY A 605 -16.81 31.85 -14.12
N GLU A 606 -17.51 32.86 -14.66
CA GLU A 606 -18.17 32.72 -15.96
C GLU A 606 -17.15 32.65 -17.10
N HIS A 607 -16.07 33.41 -16.98
CA HIS A 607 -14.92 33.37 -17.90
C HIS A 607 -13.60 33.23 -17.14
N TRP A 608 -12.80 32.25 -17.55
CA TRP A 608 -11.46 31.97 -17.05
C TRP A 608 -10.43 32.27 -18.14
N THR A 609 -9.27 32.77 -17.73
CA THR A 609 -8.13 33.03 -18.60
C THR A 609 -6.86 32.48 -17.95
N GLN A 610 -6.08 31.71 -18.69
CA GLN A 610 -4.75 31.29 -18.24
C GLN A 610 -3.84 32.53 -18.18
N VAL A 611 -3.35 32.84 -16.98
CA VAL A 611 -2.52 34.02 -16.68
C VAL A 611 -1.06 33.64 -16.37
N LEU A 612 -0.81 32.36 -16.12
CA LEU A 612 0.52 31.78 -15.99
C LEU A 612 0.50 30.39 -16.61
N ALA A 613 1.52 30.09 -17.43
CA ALA A 613 1.79 28.77 -17.99
C ALA A 613 3.28 28.47 -17.77
N PRO A 614 3.68 27.19 -17.66
CA PRO A 614 5.09 26.86 -17.60
C PRO A 614 5.80 27.23 -18.91
N PRO A 615 7.10 27.56 -18.88
CA PRO A 615 7.85 27.82 -20.10
C PRO A 615 7.95 26.56 -20.97
N ILE A 616 8.20 26.75 -22.26
CA ILE A 616 8.27 25.66 -23.25
C ILE A 616 9.36 24.63 -22.96
N GLU A 617 10.34 24.98 -22.14
CA GLU A 617 11.42 24.07 -21.71
C GLU A 617 11.00 23.17 -20.54
N ARG A 618 9.83 23.46 -19.93
CA ARG A 618 9.26 22.75 -18.78
C ARG A 618 7.82 22.29 -19.08
N VAL A 619 7.59 21.75 -20.27
CA VAL A 619 6.32 21.10 -20.62
C VAL A 619 6.06 19.98 -19.60
N GLY A 620 4.90 20.02 -18.94
CA GLY A 620 4.52 19.08 -17.88
C GLY A 620 4.81 19.55 -16.45
N GLU A 621 5.32 20.76 -16.23
CA GLU A 621 5.35 21.37 -14.90
C GLU A 621 3.91 21.57 -14.37
N THR A 622 3.61 20.97 -13.21
CA THR A 622 2.30 21.00 -12.57
C THR A 622 2.22 22.08 -11.50
N PHE A 623 1.17 22.90 -11.54
CA PHE A 623 0.90 23.91 -10.52
C PHE A 623 -0.04 23.33 -9.47
N THR A 624 0.35 23.42 -8.20
CA THR A 624 -0.33 22.71 -7.10
C THR A 624 -0.89 23.63 -6.03
N SER A 625 -0.44 24.89 -6.00
CA SER A 625 -0.89 25.91 -5.05
C SER A 625 -0.96 27.30 -5.69
N VAL A 626 -1.99 28.06 -5.29
CA VAL A 626 -2.08 29.50 -5.52
C VAL A 626 -2.73 30.16 -4.29
N GLU A 627 -2.16 31.28 -3.84
CA GLU A 627 -2.59 32.01 -2.64
C GLU A 627 -2.52 33.51 -2.89
N LEU A 628 -3.55 34.26 -2.49
CA LEU A 628 -3.49 35.73 -2.39
C LEU A 628 -3.12 36.12 -0.96
N CYS A 629 -2.24 37.10 -0.79
CA CYS A 629 -1.88 37.55 0.55
C CYS A 629 -3.02 38.41 1.15
N PRO A 630 -3.62 38.03 2.30
CA PRO A 630 -4.76 38.76 2.84
C PRO A 630 -4.48 40.22 3.22
N SER A 631 -3.22 40.55 3.55
CA SER A 631 -2.80 41.89 3.93
C SER A 631 -2.71 42.88 2.76
N ASP A 632 -2.46 42.36 1.56
CA ASP A 632 -2.47 43.11 0.30
C ASP A 632 -2.77 42.13 -0.83
N PRO A 633 -4.04 42.01 -1.26
CA PRO A 633 -4.46 41.02 -2.25
C PRO A 633 -4.05 41.40 -3.68
N ASN A 634 -3.23 42.44 -3.88
CA ASN A 634 -2.47 42.56 -5.12
C ASN A 634 -1.31 41.55 -5.18
N ILE A 635 -0.81 41.11 -4.02
CA ILE A 635 0.26 40.11 -3.96
C ILE A 635 -0.34 38.71 -4.00
N ALA A 636 0.17 37.88 -4.91
CA ALA A 636 -0.19 36.47 -4.99
C ALA A 636 1.07 35.61 -5.15
N TYR A 637 1.01 34.38 -4.66
CA TYR A 637 2.01 33.34 -4.88
C TYR A 637 1.40 32.17 -5.65
N ALA A 638 2.20 31.55 -6.51
CA ALA A 638 1.86 30.30 -7.17
C ALA A 638 3.07 29.37 -7.12
N GLY A 639 2.83 28.09 -6.82
CA GLY A 639 3.87 27.09 -6.66
C GLY A 639 3.68 25.89 -7.58
N SER A 640 4.80 25.41 -8.12
CA SER A 640 4.92 24.16 -8.86
C SER A 640 5.99 23.27 -8.23
N ALA A 641 6.20 22.08 -8.78
CA ALA A 641 7.31 21.19 -8.40
C ALA A 641 8.69 21.86 -8.52
N HIS A 642 8.83 22.81 -9.45
CA HIS A 642 10.12 23.32 -9.89
C HIS A 642 10.33 24.81 -9.61
N ALA A 643 9.26 25.56 -9.33
CA ALA A 643 9.34 27.00 -9.26
C ALA A 643 8.29 27.63 -8.34
N ILE A 644 8.65 28.80 -7.80
CA ILE A 644 7.76 29.72 -7.12
C ILE A 644 7.64 30.99 -7.94
N TYR A 645 6.39 31.42 -8.15
CA TYR A 645 6.04 32.64 -8.87
C TYR A 645 5.34 33.61 -7.93
N ARG A 646 5.53 34.91 -8.19
CA ARG A 646 4.90 35.99 -7.45
C ARG A 646 4.23 36.98 -8.39
N SER A 647 3.03 37.39 -8.05
CA SER A 647 2.28 38.47 -8.71
C SER A 647 2.26 39.72 -7.84
N GLU A 648 2.20 40.89 -8.49
CA GLU A 648 2.07 42.21 -7.85
C GLU A 648 0.73 42.90 -8.22
N ASP A 649 -0.13 42.21 -8.96
CA ASP A 649 -1.33 42.78 -9.59
C ASP A 649 -2.55 41.84 -9.53
N ALA A 650 -2.68 41.12 -8.42
CA ALA A 650 -3.77 40.18 -8.11
C ALA A 650 -3.86 39.02 -9.13
N GLY A 651 -2.70 38.48 -9.51
CA GLY A 651 -2.57 37.34 -10.41
C GLY A 651 -2.78 37.66 -11.88
N GLN A 652 -2.74 38.92 -12.31
CA GLN A 652 -2.82 39.28 -13.73
C GLN A 652 -1.51 38.98 -14.45
N THR A 653 -0.38 39.27 -13.82
CA THR A 653 0.96 38.95 -14.30
C THR A 653 1.81 38.33 -13.19
N TRP A 654 2.80 37.53 -13.59
CA TRP A 654 3.59 36.70 -12.69
C TRP A 654 5.07 36.81 -13.02
N ALA A 655 5.91 36.87 -11.98
CA ALA A 655 7.35 36.80 -12.07
C ALA A 655 7.86 35.54 -11.38
N LEU A 656 8.77 34.81 -12.03
CA LEU A 656 9.54 33.74 -11.40
C LEU A 656 10.43 34.35 -10.31
N VAL A 657 10.31 33.88 -9.05
CA VAL A 657 11.10 34.38 -7.92
C VAL A 657 12.09 33.37 -7.37
N SER A 658 11.81 32.08 -7.50
CA SER A 658 12.73 30.99 -7.15
C SER A 658 12.46 29.75 -8.00
N GLY A 659 13.49 28.91 -8.14
CA GLY A 659 13.46 27.72 -8.98
C GLY A 659 13.84 27.98 -10.45
N GLY A 660 13.49 27.04 -11.34
CA GLY A 660 13.81 27.12 -12.77
C GLY A 660 14.87 26.09 -13.20
N GLU A 661 16.13 26.53 -13.42
CA GLU A 661 17.25 25.61 -13.74
C GLU A 661 17.62 24.70 -12.56
N GLN A 662 17.31 25.14 -11.34
CA GLN A 662 17.48 24.38 -10.11
C GLN A 662 16.13 24.31 -9.38
N PRO A 663 15.83 23.25 -8.62
CA PRO A 663 14.64 23.19 -7.79
C PRO A 663 14.59 24.36 -6.80
N TRP A 664 13.39 24.83 -6.49
CA TRP A 664 13.16 25.76 -5.39
C TRP A 664 13.28 25.03 -4.04
N GLY A 665 13.37 25.80 -2.95
CA GLY A 665 13.42 25.27 -1.58
C GLY A 665 14.74 25.54 -0.87
N PRO A 666 14.88 25.08 0.39
CA PRO A 666 16.11 25.29 1.15
C PRO A 666 17.30 24.52 0.54
N PRO A 667 18.54 25.02 0.70
CA PRO A 667 19.72 24.36 0.16
C PRO A 667 19.83 22.89 0.59
N GLY A 668 20.03 21.99 -0.36
CA GLY A 668 20.22 20.56 -0.11
C GLY A 668 18.94 19.76 0.17
N ILE A 669 17.76 20.39 0.20
CA ILE A 669 16.48 19.76 0.50
C ILE A 669 15.62 19.70 -0.77
N MET A 670 15.01 18.54 -1.03
CA MET A 670 14.03 18.41 -2.11
C MET A 670 12.67 18.90 -1.62
N ALA A 671 12.32 20.14 -1.94
CA ALA A 671 11.04 20.69 -1.51
C ALA A 671 9.84 20.03 -2.21
N GLY A 672 9.98 19.65 -3.48
CA GLY A 672 8.93 18.97 -4.22
C GLY A 672 7.75 19.88 -4.56
N TRP A 673 6.53 19.34 -4.45
CA TRP A 673 5.30 20.08 -4.76
C TRP A 673 4.74 20.81 -3.53
N PRO A 674 4.60 22.15 -3.59
CA PRO A 674 3.93 22.89 -2.53
C PRO A 674 2.42 22.61 -2.58
N ILE A 675 1.90 21.94 -1.56
CA ILE A 675 0.48 21.59 -1.47
C ILE A 675 -0.33 22.81 -1.04
N ASP A 676 0.21 23.57 -0.09
CA ASP A 676 -0.44 24.73 0.49
C ASP A 676 0.61 25.79 0.81
N MET A 677 0.20 27.05 0.64
CA MET A 677 1.05 28.20 0.90
C MET A 677 0.25 29.22 1.70
N GLN A 678 0.90 29.90 2.64
CA GLN A 678 0.22 30.92 3.45
C GLN A 678 1.12 32.12 3.64
N CYS A 679 0.69 33.29 3.13
CA CYS A 679 1.34 34.55 3.44
C CYS A 679 1.13 34.90 4.91
N ASP A 680 2.15 35.49 5.53
CA ASP A 680 2.01 36.16 6.81
C ASP A 680 1.09 37.39 6.65
N PRO A 681 0.06 37.54 7.50
CA PRO A 681 -0.86 38.69 7.40
C PRO A 681 -0.22 40.04 7.76
N ARG A 682 1.05 40.06 8.17
CA ARG A 682 1.78 41.29 8.54
C ARG A 682 2.81 41.71 7.49
N ASP A 683 3.27 40.77 6.66
CA ASP A 683 4.33 40.99 5.69
C ASP A 683 4.14 40.08 4.47
N THR A 684 3.84 40.67 3.32
CA THR A 684 3.65 39.94 2.07
C THR A 684 4.94 39.34 1.49
N ASN A 685 6.11 39.61 2.08
CA ASN A 685 7.35 38.91 1.73
C ASN A 685 7.57 37.64 2.55
N ARG A 686 6.80 37.46 3.63
CA ARG A 686 6.92 36.31 4.50
C ARG A 686 5.86 35.27 4.14
N VAL A 687 6.29 34.10 3.69
CA VAL A 687 5.39 33.05 3.19
C VAL A 687 5.88 31.67 3.62
N PHE A 688 4.96 30.86 4.10
CA PHE A 688 5.20 29.44 4.34
C PHE A 688 4.73 28.59 3.17
N ALA A 689 5.39 27.46 2.96
CA ALA A 689 4.96 26.41 2.04
C ALA A 689 5.04 25.05 2.75
N ASN A 690 3.93 24.32 2.76
CA ASN A 690 3.87 22.93 3.19
C ASN A 690 3.87 22.01 1.96
N ASN A 691 4.54 20.86 2.05
CA ASN A 691 5.06 20.18 0.86
C ASN A 691 4.71 18.69 0.79
N TYR A 692 4.46 18.21 -0.43
CA TYR A 692 4.15 16.81 -0.70
C TYR A 692 5.32 15.86 -0.43
N ASN A 693 6.54 16.32 -0.69
CA ASN A 693 7.76 15.57 -0.33
C ASN A 693 8.08 15.66 1.16
N GLY A 694 7.47 16.62 1.85
CA GLY A 694 7.49 16.77 3.29
C GLY A 694 8.34 17.91 3.80
N GLY A 695 7.99 18.34 5.01
CA GLY A 695 8.58 19.50 5.66
C GLY A 695 7.81 20.80 5.37
N ASN A 696 7.97 21.75 6.28
CA ASN A 696 7.47 23.11 6.18
C ASN A 696 8.65 24.06 5.92
N PHE A 697 8.52 24.93 4.92
CA PHE A 697 9.57 25.87 4.54
C PHE A 697 9.07 27.31 4.64
N LEU A 698 9.98 28.20 5.01
CA LEU A 698 9.71 29.62 5.19
C LEU A 698 10.57 30.43 4.23
N SER A 699 9.97 31.43 3.60
CA SER A 699 10.67 32.53 2.95
C SER A 699 10.39 33.83 3.69
N GLU A 700 11.41 34.69 3.84
CA GLU A 700 11.28 36.04 4.42
C GLU A 700 11.54 37.15 3.38
N ASP A 701 11.80 36.80 2.12
CA ASP A 701 12.21 37.72 1.07
C ASP A 701 11.34 37.63 -0.19
N GLY A 702 10.10 37.20 -0.01
CA GLY A 702 9.08 37.14 -1.02
C GLY A 702 9.21 35.93 -1.95
N GLY A 703 9.61 34.79 -1.39
CA GLY A 703 9.73 33.51 -2.10
C GLY A 703 11.04 33.35 -2.88
N ARG A 704 12.04 34.22 -2.68
CA ARG A 704 13.32 34.18 -3.43
C ARG A 704 14.28 33.17 -2.80
N THR A 705 14.39 33.19 -1.48
CA THR A 705 15.15 32.21 -0.69
C THR A 705 14.25 31.53 0.33
N TRP A 706 14.61 30.30 0.67
CA TRP A 706 13.84 29.43 1.55
C TRP A 706 14.73 28.82 2.61
N GLN A 707 14.19 28.69 3.83
CA GLN A 707 14.82 28.01 4.95
C GLN A 707 13.96 26.86 5.44
N ASN A 708 14.61 25.84 6.00
CA ASN A 708 13.91 24.78 6.71
C ASN A 708 13.23 25.37 7.96
N ALA A 709 11.91 25.23 8.04
CA ALA A 709 11.08 25.68 9.17
C ALA A 709 10.32 24.49 9.78
N SER A 710 10.97 23.34 9.91
CA SER A 710 10.39 22.09 10.43
C SER A 710 10.94 21.67 11.80
N GLN A 711 11.68 22.54 12.51
CA GLN A 711 12.31 22.14 13.78
C GLN A 711 11.26 21.72 14.82
N GLY A 712 11.40 20.51 15.37
CA GLY A 712 10.44 19.90 16.32
C GLY A 712 9.28 19.16 15.64
N TYR A 713 9.12 19.32 14.33
CA TYR A 713 8.13 18.66 13.50
C TYR A 713 8.81 17.57 12.63
N THR A 714 8.30 16.34 12.68
CA THR A 714 8.63 15.33 11.65
C THR A 714 7.59 14.21 11.63
N GLY A 715 6.87 14.08 10.52
CA GLY A 715 6.20 12.85 10.10
C GLY A 715 6.99 12.13 9.02
N ALA A 716 8.32 12.33 8.97
CA ALA A 716 9.15 11.86 7.88
C ALA A 716 9.09 10.34 7.75
N GLN A 717 8.93 9.89 6.52
CA GLN A 717 9.02 8.48 6.15
C GLN A 717 10.47 8.15 5.83
N ILE A 718 11.18 7.55 6.79
CA ILE A 718 12.58 7.15 6.63
C ILE A 718 12.63 5.66 6.33
N ARG A 719 13.38 5.28 5.30
CA ARG A 719 13.52 3.87 4.90
C ARG A 719 14.85 3.28 5.30
N SER A 720 15.92 4.08 5.25
CA SER A 720 17.27 3.63 5.50
C SER A 720 18.01 4.61 6.39
N VAL A 721 18.80 4.08 7.31
CA VAL A 721 19.67 4.82 8.22
C VAL A 721 21.04 4.14 8.23
N ALA A 722 22.12 4.92 8.25
CA ALA A 722 23.49 4.42 8.32
C ALA A 722 24.34 5.30 9.24
N VAL A 723 24.93 4.70 10.27
CA VAL A 723 25.87 5.39 11.17
C VAL A 723 27.29 5.35 10.60
N ASP A 724 28.03 6.44 10.77
CA ASP A 724 29.46 6.48 10.44
C ASP A 724 30.22 5.52 11.37
N PRO A 725 31.00 4.56 10.83
CA PRO A 725 31.67 3.53 11.61
C PRO A 725 32.82 4.06 12.48
N THR A 726 33.24 5.32 12.29
CA THR A 726 34.30 5.98 13.07
C THR A 726 33.78 7.09 13.97
N ASN A 727 32.55 7.56 13.74
CA ASN A 727 31.94 8.64 14.49
C ASN A 727 30.45 8.35 14.75
N PRO A 728 30.05 7.83 15.92
CA PRO A 728 28.65 7.50 16.20
C PRO A 728 27.70 8.71 16.27
N ALA A 729 28.24 9.94 16.27
CA ALA A 729 27.44 11.16 16.15
C ALA A 729 27.10 11.50 14.69
N ARG A 730 27.86 10.99 13.70
CA ARG A 730 27.54 11.19 12.29
C ARG A 730 26.62 10.08 11.79
N VAL A 731 25.45 10.46 11.30
CA VAL A 731 24.40 9.54 10.85
C VAL A 731 23.80 10.06 9.56
N TYR A 732 23.55 9.14 8.64
CA TYR A 732 22.89 9.41 7.37
C TYR A 732 21.51 8.77 7.35
N ALA A 733 20.55 9.40 6.67
CA ALA A 733 19.20 8.88 6.51
C ALA A 733 18.67 9.13 5.09
N ALA A 734 17.89 8.19 4.57
CA ALA A 734 17.20 8.30 3.29
C ALA A 734 15.68 8.23 3.50
N GLY A 735 14.95 9.19 2.91
CA GLY A 735 13.50 9.25 2.99
C GLY A 735 12.89 10.01 1.80
N ARG A 736 11.60 10.29 1.89
CA ARG A 736 10.84 10.97 0.81
C ARG A 736 11.30 12.40 0.52
N SER A 737 11.83 13.09 1.52
CA SER A 737 12.28 14.49 1.41
C SER A 737 13.75 14.61 0.98
N GLY A 738 14.41 13.49 0.65
CA GLY A 738 15.81 13.45 0.20
C GLY A 738 16.73 12.61 1.08
N LEU A 739 18.04 12.80 0.87
CA LEU A 739 19.11 12.28 1.70
C LEU A 739 19.54 13.31 2.75
N TRP A 740 19.82 12.83 3.95
CA TRP A 740 20.09 13.66 5.12
C TRP A 740 21.33 13.19 5.86
N ARG A 741 22.01 14.15 6.51
CA ARG A 741 23.10 13.89 7.44
C ARG A 741 22.92 14.67 8.73
N SER A 742 23.17 14.00 9.84
CA SER A 742 23.41 14.60 11.15
C SER A 742 24.88 14.41 11.51
N ASP A 743 25.48 15.39 12.19
CA ASP A 743 26.85 15.33 12.73
C ASP A 743 26.87 15.40 14.27
N ASP A 744 25.69 15.38 14.92
CA ASP A 744 25.50 15.61 16.35
C ASP A 744 24.58 14.56 17.02
N GLY A 745 24.54 13.35 16.44
CA GLY A 745 23.78 12.22 16.96
C GLY A 745 22.27 12.34 16.72
N GLY A 746 21.88 13.09 15.70
CA GLY A 746 20.50 13.30 15.28
C GLY A 746 19.82 14.53 15.88
N ILE A 747 20.54 15.42 16.58
CA ILE A 747 19.92 16.64 17.13
C ILE A 747 19.55 17.60 15.99
N THR A 748 20.43 17.75 15.00
CA THR A 748 20.20 18.52 13.78
C THR A 748 20.45 17.70 12.52
N TRP A 749 19.75 18.05 11.44
CA TRP A 749 19.80 17.35 10.15
C TRP A 749 19.95 18.34 9.00
N ASN A 750 20.89 18.03 8.10
CA ASN A 750 21.18 18.79 6.90
C ASN A 750 20.82 17.95 5.67
N GLY A 751 20.14 18.55 4.70
CA GLY A 751 19.89 17.91 3.41
C GLY A 751 21.16 17.86 2.56
N LEU A 752 21.34 16.77 1.81
CA LEU A 752 22.57 16.52 1.03
C LEU A 752 22.43 16.81 -0.47
N GLY A 753 21.25 17.20 -0.96
CA GLY A 753 21.07 17.71 -2.33
C GLY A 753 21.30 16.70 -3.46
N ALA A 754 21.26 15.39 -3.18
CA ALA A 754 21.51 14.34 -4.18
C ALA A 754 20.36 14.11 -5.18
N GLY A 755 19.19 14.72 -4.97
CA GLY A 755 18.03 14.56 -5.85
C GLY A 755 17.40 13.16 -5.82
N LEU A 756 17.62 12.37 -4.76
CA LEU A 756 17.08 11.02 -4.60
C LEU A 756 16.04 10.94 -3.48
N GLU A 757 14.95 10.22 -3.77
CA GLU A 757 13.91 9.88 -2.80
C GLU A 757 13.99 8.40 -2.39
N TRP A 758 13.52 8.13 -1.18
CA TRP A 758 13.08 6.83 -0.67
C TRP A 758 14.11 5.80 -0.24
N MET A 759 15.00 5.23 -1.06
CA MET A 759 15.36 3.82 -0.79
C MET A 759 16.53 3.56 0.16
N THR A 760 17.77 3.74 -0.28
CA THR A 760 18.92 3.18 0.46
C THR A 760 20.08 4.15 0.55
N ILE A 761 20.78 4.10 1.69
CA ILE A 761 22.07 4.77 1.90
C ILE A 761 23.03 3.80 2.58
N ALA A 762 24.29 3.81 2.16
CA ALA A 762 25.35 2.96 2.68
C ALA A 762 26.65 3.75 2.82
N VAL A 763 27.33 3.58 3.96
CA VAL A 763 28.61 4.23 4.27
C VAL A 763 29.73 3.20 4.09
N ASP A 764 30.83 3.60 3.43
CA ASP A 764 32.01 2.75 3.29
C ASP A 764 32.63 2.48 4.68
N PRO A 765 32.78 1.21 5.08
CA PRO A 765 33.26 0.84 6.41
C PRO A 765 34.73 1.23 6.67
N ALA A 766 35.53 1.48 5.63
CA ALA A 766 36.92 1.92 5.74
C ALA A 766 37.12 3.42 5.49
N GLN A 767 36.22 4.07 4.75
CA GLN A 767 36.30 5.49 4.38
C GLN A 767 34.94 6.18 4.58
N PRO A 768 34.61 6.67 5.77
CA PRO A 768 33.25 7.15 6.09
C PRO A 768 32.74 8.38 5.32
N ASP A 769 33.64 9.09 4.64
CA ASP A 769 33.27 10.19 3.74
C ASP A 769 32.85 9.68 2.36
N HIS A 770 33.11 8.41 2.06
CA HIS A 770 32.62 7.69 0.89
C HIS A 770 31.26 7.05 1.18
N VAL A 771 30.21 7.55 0.51
CA VAL A 771 28.81 7.15 0.75
C VAL A 771 28.13 6.90 -0.59
N LEU A 772 27.35 5.82 -0.64
CA LEU A 772 26.51 5.45 -1.79
C LEU A 772 25.04 5.55 -1.41
N ALA A 773 24.21 6.02 -2.33
CA ALA A 773 22.77 5.99 -2.20
C ALA A 773 22.11 5.55 -3.51
N GLY A 774 20.89 5.00 -3.40
CA GLY A 774 20.21 4.39 -4.53
C GLY A 774 18.70 4.57 -4.53
N PHE A 775 18.14 4.75 -5.73
CA PHE A 775 16.73 4.55 -6.09
C PHE A 775 16.64 4.22 -7.59
N GLY A 776 16.16 5.11 -8.46
CA GLY A 776 16.21 4.93 -9.92
C GLY A 776 17.63 5.09 -10.53
N SER A 777 18.52 5.74 -9.79
CA SER A 777 19.94 5.86 -10.08
C SER A 777 20.78 5.53 -8.85
N ILE A 778 22.08 5.37 -9.07
CA ILE A 778 23.08 5.25 -8.00
C ILE A 778 23.88 6.54 -7.98
N VAL A 779 24.03 7.13 -6.80
CA VAL A 779 24.83 8.31 -6.58
C VAL A 779 25.92 8.01 -5.56
N GLU A 780 27.09 8.59 -5.77
CA GLU A 780 28.27 8.43 -4.93
C GLU A 780 28.77 9.80 -4.48
N THR A 781 29.21 9.88 -3.23
CA THR A 781 29.98 11.01 -2.72
C THR A 781 31.25 10.47 -2.08
N GLN A 782 32.35 11.23 -2.19
CA GLN A 782 33.62 10.94 -1.50
C GLN A 782 33.97 12.03 -0.47
N ASP A 783 33.02 12.91 -0.16
CA ASP A 783 33.19 14.05 0.73
C ASP A 783 31.99 14.25 1.67
N SER A 784 31.43 13.14 2.14
CA SER A 784 30.33 13.10 3.12
C SER A 784 29.04 13.79 2.63
N GLY A 785 28.82 13.83 1.31
CA GLY A 785 27.60 14.34 0.69
C GLY A 785 27.62 15.82 0.33
N THR A 786 28.81 16.46 0.24
CA THR A 786 28.89 17.84 -0.26
C THR A 786 28.87 17.91 -1.79
N HIS A 787 29.40 16.88 -2.47
CA HIS A 787 29.27 16.67 -3.91
C HIS A 787 28.83 15.25 -4.20
N TRP A 788 27.96 15.10 -5.21
CA TRP A 788 27.43 13.82 -5.65
C TRP A 788 27.73 13.60 -7.13
N ASP A 789 28.32 12.45 -7.42
CA ASP A 789 28.48 11.92 -8.77
C ASP A 789 27.34 10.94 -9.06
N ASN A 790 26.63 11.14 -10.17
CA ASN A 790 25.69 10.15 -10.68
C ASN A 790 26.48 9.01 -11.37
N ARG A 791 26.38 7.79 -10.83
CA ARG A 791 27.07 6.58 -11.31
C ARG A 791 26.25 5.76 -12.31
N GLY A 792 25.12 6.31 -12.76
CA GLY A 792 24.25 5.74 -13.78
C GLY A 792 22.85 5.41 -13.26
N ASN A 793 21.92 5.38 -14.19
CA ASN A 793 20.55 4.92 -14.00
C ASN A 793 20.46 3.40 -14.12
N VAL A 794 19.61 2.77 -13.30
CA VAL A 794 19.46 1.30 -13.21
C VAL A 794 19.13 0.68 -14.58
N GLU A 795 18.30 1.34 -15.38
CA GLU A 795 17.95 0.92 -16.75
C GLU A 795 19.18 0.77 -17.66
N SER A 796 20.16 1.67 -17.52
CA SER A 796 21.40 1.64 -18.33
C SER A 796 22.31 0.48 -17.94
N VAL A 797 22.32 0.12 -16.65
CA VAL A 797 23.09 -1.01 -16.12
C VAL A 797 22.42 -2.33 -16.51
N LEU A 798 21.09 -2.37 -16.59
CA LEU A 798 20.32 -3.59 -16.84
C LEU A 798 19.92 -3.81 -18.30
N GLY A 799 20.08 -2.80 -19.18
CA GLY A 799 19.86 -2.92 -20.62
C GLY A 799 18.40 -2.85 -21.07
N ASN A 800 17.69 -1.78 -20.68
CA ASN A 800 16.32 -1.46 -21.13
C ASN A 800 15.20 -2.39 -20.58
N ALA A 801 15.46 -3.08 -19.47
CA ALA A 801 14.45 -3.84 -18.74
C ALA A 801 13.64 -2.92 -17.83
N SER A 802 12.34 -3.17 -17.72
CA SER A 802 11.36 -2.58 -16.79
C SER A 802 11.67 -2.88 -15.31
N ALA A 803 12.92 -2.67 -14.91
CA ALA A 803 13.45 -3.06 -13.62
C ALA A 803 13.19 -1.95 -12.59
N GLY A 804 12.78 -2.34 -11.39
CA GLY A 804 12.56 -1.40 -10.29
C GLY A 804 13.84 -0.72 -9.81
N GLY A 805 13.76 0.01 -8.68
CA GLY A 805 14.88 0.76 -8.12
C GLY A 805 15.92 -0.08 -7.38
N VAL A 806 17.03 0.56 -7.01
CA VAL A 806 18.01 0.05 -6.05
C VAL A 806 17.39 0.09 -4.66
N LEU A 807 17.06 -1.07 -4.11
CA LEU A 807 16.44 -1.20 -2.80
C LEU A 807 17.47 -1.32 -1.67
N ARG A 808 18.67 -1.83 -1.96
CA ARG A 808 19.75 -2.00 -0.99
C ARG A 808 21.12 -1.80 -1.64
N VAL A 809 22.05 -1.18 -0.93
CA VAL A 809 23.48 -1.13 -1.27
C VAL A 809 24.26 -1.66 -0.07
N ALA A 810 25.22 -2.57 -0.32
CA ALA A 810 26.04 -3.18 0.71
C ALA A 810 27.52 -3.21 0.28
N PHE A 811 28.37 -2.52 1.04
CA PHE A 811 29.82 -2.66 0.94
C PHE A 811 30.26 -4.00 1.52
N ALA A 812 31.23 -4.65 0.90
CA ALA A 812 31.87 -5.82 1.50
C ALA A 812 32.79 -5.38 2.66
N PRO A 813 32.57 -5.82 3.91
CA PRO A 813 33.36 -5.34 5.05
C PRO A 813 34.86 -5.68 4.95
N SER A 814 35.19 -6.81 4.32
CA SER A 814 36.58 -7.25 4.14
C SER A 814 37.33 -6.51 3.03
N ASP A 815 36.60 -5.94 2.07
CA ASP A 815 37.15 -5.25 0.89
C ASP A 815 36.12 -4.25 0.32
N PRO A 816 36.13 -2.99 0.78
CA PRO A 816 35.15 -1.99 0.37
C PRO A 816 35.21 -1.58 -1.11
N SER A 817 36.22 -2.05 -1.87
CA SER A 817 36.19 -1.92 -3.33
C SER A 817 35.11 -2.80 -3.98
N VAL A 818 34.61 -3.82 -3.27
CA VAL A 818 33.51 -4.67 -3.72
C VAL A 818 32.21 -4.19 -3.08
N VAL A 819 31.22 -3.86 -3.92
CA VAL A 819 29.91 -3.38 -3.48
C VAL A 819 28.82 -4.12 -4.23
N TYR A 820 27.77 -4.52 -3.52
CA TYR A 820 26.59 -5.16 -4.09
C TYR A 820 25.38 -4.23 -4.01
N GLY A 821 24.56 -4.22 -5.05
CA GLY A 821 23.29 -3.50 -5.11
C GLY A 821 22.15 -4.45 -5.43
N GLY A 822 21.09 -4.41 -4.61
CA GLY A 822 19.87 -5.16 -4.80
C GLY A 822 18.86 -4.35 -5.59
N ILE A 823 18.35 -4.91 -6.68
CA ILE A 823 17.33 -4.29 -7.54
C ILE A 823 15.99 -4.97 -7.32
N GLY A 824 14.94 -4.18 -7.21
CA GLY A 824 13.59 -4.68 -7.07
C GLY A 824 12.54 -3.60 -7.20
N PHE A 825 11.28 -4.01 -7.20
CA PHE A 825 10.16 -3.08 -7.32
C PHE A 825 9.88 -2.40 -5.97
N ASP A 826 9.72 -1.08 -5.97
CA ASP A 826 9.56 -0.25 -4.78
C ASP A 826 8.31 -0.58 -3.96
N PHE A 827 7.21 -0.97 -4.62
CA PHE A 827 5.98 -1.40 -3.95
C PHE A 827 6.17 -2.61 -3.03
N CYS A 828 7.20 -3.44 -3.23
CA CYS A 828 7.53 -4.54 -2.31
C CYS A 828 8.03 -4.05 -0.93
N VAL A 829 8.43 -2.79 -0.85
CA VAL A 829 8.95 -2.13 0.35
C VAL A 829 7.96 -1.11 0.91
N GLN A 830 7.05 -0.55 0.09
CA GLN A 830 6.18 0.57 0.48
C GLN A 830 4.89 0.22 1.23
N GLY A 831 4.28 -0.95 1.00
CA GLY A 831 2.95 -1.25 1.54
C GLY A 831 2.65 -2.73 1.74
N HIS A 832 1.79 -3.03 2.72
CA HIS A 832 1.53 -4.36 3.25
C HIS A 832 0.50 -5.21 2.49
N GLU A 833 -0.02 -4.71 1.37
CA GLU A 833 -1.14 -5.33 0.64
C GLU A 833 -0.86 -5.46 -0.86
N ALA A 834 0.39 -5.72 -1.26
CA ALA A 834 0.70 -6.00 -2.65
C ALA A 834 0.84 -7.51 -2.89
N PRO A 835 -0.08 -8.14 -3.66
CA PRO A 835 0.19 -9.40 -4.38
C PRO A 835 1.37 -9.28 -5.38
N ALA A 836 1.92 -8.08 -5.57
CA ALA A 836 2.72 -7.65 -6.71
C ALA A 836 4.21 -8.04 -6.69
N CYS A 837 4.75 -8.59 -5.60
CA CYS A 837 6.15 -9.06 -5.59
C CYS A 837 6.38 -10.32 -6.46
N THR A 838 5.31 -10.90 -6.99
CA THR A 838 5.29 -12.11 -7.82
C THR A 838 5.60 -11.85 -9.30
N ASN A 839 5.51 -10.60 -9.78
CA ASN A 839 5.74 -10.22 -11.19
C ASN A 839 6.88 -9.20 -11.41
N ALA A 840 7.71 -8.95 -10.39
CA ALA A 840 8.71 -7.89 -10.42
C ALA A 840 10.07 -8.37 -10.99
N SER A 841 10.54 -7.74 -12.07
CA SER A 841 11.87 -8.01 -12.66
C SER A 841 13.00 -7.42 -11.82
N GLY A 842 13.44 -8.14 -10.77
CA GLY A 842 14.60 -7.76 -9.95
C GLY A 842 15.92 -8.39 -10.39
N SER A 843 17.03 -7.93 -9.82
CA SER A 843 18.38 -8.42 -10.11
C SER A 843 19.39 -7.97 -9.04
N ILE A 844 20.65 -8.41 -9.17
CA ILE A 844 21.76 -7.91 -8.36
C ILE A 844 22.76 -7.24 -9.30
N ILE A 845 23.28 -6.10 -8.88
CA ILE A 845 24.40 -5.42 -9.52
C ILE A 845 25.62 -5.45 -8.60
N ILE A 846 26.80 -5.45 -9.19
CA ILE A 846 28.08 -5.47 -8.47
C ILE A 846 29.00 -4.38 -9.00
N SER A 847 29.74 -3.77 -8.09
CA SER A 847 30.90 -2.94 -8.35
C SER A 847 32.16 -3.59 -7.78
N SER A 848 33.27 -3.43 -8.49
CA SER A 848 34.61 -3.87 -8.06
C SER A 848 35.60 -2.71 -7.94
N ASP A 849 35.08 -1.48 -7.88
CA ASP A 849 35.86 -0.24 -7.78
C ASP A 849 35.22 0.75 -6.79
N GLY A 850 34.52 0.23 -5.78
CA GLY A 850 33.94 1.02 -4.69
C GLY A 850 32.60 1.67 -5.02
N GLY A 851 31.93 1.28 -6.11
CA GLY A 851 30.65 1.87 -6.53
C GLY A 851 30.76 2.87 -7.67
N THR A 852 31.97 3.08 -8.22
CA THR A 852 32.18 3.97 -9.36
C THR A 852 31.62 3.38 -10.66
N THR A 853 31.79 2.07 -10.90
CA THR A 853 31.20 1.35 -12.03
C THR A 853 30.42 0.13 -11.58
N TRP A 854 29.30 -0.12 -12.26
CA TRP A 854 28.35 -1.18 -11.92
C TRP A 854 28.15 -2.14 -13.08
N LYS A 855 27.97 -3.41 -12.76
CA LYS A 855 27.64 -4.47 -13.71
C LYS A 855 26.50 -5.31 -13.17
N ARG A 856 25.59 -5.69 -14.05
CA ARG A 856 24.57 -6.69 -13.74
C ARG A 856 25.19 -8.06 -13.52
N ILE A 857 24.68 -8.80 -12.54
CA ILE A 857 24.93 -10.23 -12.39
C ILE A 857 23.94 -11.00 -13.28
N GLU A 858 24.48 -11.76 -14.22
CA GLU A 858 23.73 -12.58 -15.19
C GLU A 858 23.58 -14.02 -14.68
N ASP A 859 22.81 -14.21 -13.61
CA ASP A 859 22.48 -15.53 -13.08
C ASP A 859 20.96 -15.76 -13.15
N ARG A 860 20.55 -16.93 -13.64
CA ARG A 860 19.13 -17.26 -13.88
C ARG A 860 18.39 -17.72 -12.62
N VAL A 861 19.12 -18.08 -11.57
CA VAL A 861 18.55 -18.56 -10.31
C VAL A 861 18.04 -17.39 -9.48
N VAL A 862 18.84 -16.32 -9.37
CA VAL A 862 18.44 -15.07 -8.70
C VAL A 862 17.82 -14.06 -9.66
N GLY A 863 18.04 -14.23 -10.97
CA GLY A 863 17.53 -13.34 -12.01
C GLY A 863 16.00 -13.31 -12.06
N GLY A 864 15.44 -12.11 -11.94
CA GLY A 864 13.99 -11.88 -11.89
C GLY A 864 13.40 -11.87 -10.48
N ALA A 865 14.17 -12.16 -9.43
CA ALA A 865 13.72 -11.98 -8.05
C ALA A 865 13.97 -10.55 -7.58
N THR A 866 12.98 -9.95 -6.89
CA THR A 866 13.16 -8.65 -6.22
C THR A 866 14.05 -8.85 -5.00
N ILE A 867 15.17 -8.12 -4.96
CA ILE A 867 16.16 -8.20 -3.88
C ILE A 867 15.85 -7.14 -2.83
N LEU A 868 15.49 -7.59 -1.63
CA LEU A 868 15.02 -6.73 -0.54
C LEU A 868 16.14 -6.37 0.42
N ASP A 869 17.09 -7.28 0.62
CA ASP A 869 18.25 -7.04 1.48
C ASP A 869 19.45 -7.91 1.06
N LEU A 870 20.66 -7.46 1.44
CA LEU A 870 21.93 -8.07 1.08
C LEU A 870 22.86 -8.06 2.30
N ALA A 871 23.42 -9.21 2.64
CA ALA A 871 24.47 -9.33 3.64
C ALA A 871 25.73 -9.95 3.04
N VAL A 872 26.83 -9.22 3.11
CA VAL A 872 28.16 -9.68 2.67
C VAL A 872 28.91 -10.25 3.87
N ASP A 873 29.59 -11.38 3.67
CA ASP A 873 30.40 -11.99 4.71
C ASP A 873 31.49 -11.03 5.23
N PRO A 874 31.70 -10.94 6.56
CA PRO A 874 32.62 -9.96 7.15
C PRO A 874 34.09 -10.22 6.80
N THR A 875 34.44 -11.44 6.38
CA THR A 875 35.82 -11.86 6.11
C THR A 875 36.10 -12.17 4.65
N ASN A 876 35.06 -12.31 3.82
CA ASN A 876 35.19 -12.70 2.43
C ASN A 876 34.14 -12.03 1.53
N ALA A 877 34.55 -10.99 0.82
CA ALA A 877 33.74 -10.25 -0.15
C ALA A 877 33.09 -11.10 -1.26
N GLN A 878 33.49 -12.37 -1.44
CA GLN A 878 32.90 -13.28 -2.45
C GLN A 878 31.71 -14.08 -1.92
N ILE A 879 31.45 -14.06 -0.60
CA ILE A 879 30.32 -14.74 0.02
C ILE A 879 29.25 -13.70 0.33
N VAL A 880 28.08 -13.85 -0.29
CA VAL A 880 26.96 -12.91 -0.13
C VAL A 880 25.67 -13.69 0.01
N TYR A 881 24.80 -13.19 0.87
CA TYR A 881 23.44 -13.67 1.06
C TYR A 881 22.48 -12.59 0.57
N ALA A 882 21.44 -13.01 -0.15
CA ALA A 882 20.39 -12.12 -0.65
C ALA A 882 19.04 -12.56 -0.10
N ALA A 883 18.32 -11.63 0.53
CA ALA A 883 16.91 -11.77 0.86
C ALA A 883 16.08 -11.32 -0.34
N ALA A 884 15.15 -12.14 -0.79
CA ALA A 884 14.40 -11.86 -2.01
C ALA A 884 12.94 -12.33 -1.94
N SER A 885 12.16 -11.88 -2.92
CA SER A 885 10.73 -12.19 -3.04
C SER A 885 10.41 -13.67 -3.22
N SER A 886 11.37 -14.47 -3.65
CA SER A 886 11.24 -15.90 -3.92
C SER A 886 12.04 -16.80 -2.95
N GLY A 887 12.55 -16.24 -1.86
CA GLY A 887 13.37 -16.95 -0.88
C GLY A 887 14.78 -16.37 -0.76
N PRO A 888 15.63 -16.92 0.13
CA PRO A 888 16.99 -16.46 0.30
C PRO A 888 17.95 -17.20 -0.64
N PHE A 889 18.94 -16.47 -1.15
CA PHE A 889 19.99 -17.00 -2.03
C PHE A 889 21.38 -16.76 -1.42
N LYS A 890 22.33 -17.59 -1.82
CA LYS A 890 23.75 -17.45 -1.44
C LYS A 890 24.65 -17.59 -2.64
N THR A 891 25.71 -16.79 -2.68
CA THR A 891 26.87 -17.00 -3.54
C THR A 891 28.12 -17.23 -2.69
N THR A 892 29.11 -17.90 -3.27
CA THR A 892 30.46 -18.06 -2.68
C THR A 892 31.57 -17.70 -3.67
N ASP A 893 31.20 -17.19 -4.85
CA ASP A 893 32.08 -16.90 -5.98
C ASP A 893 31.87 -15.47 -6.51
N GLY A 894 31.48 -14.56 -5.61
CA GLY A 894 31.33 -13.14 -5.91
C GLY A 894 30.09 -12.80 -6.73
N GLY A 895 29.09 -13.68 -6.75
CA GLY A 895 27.88 -13.52 -7.53
C GLY A 895 27.97 -14.08 -8.95
N THR A 896 29.00 -14.85 -9.27
CA THR A 896 29.09 -15.56 -10.56
C THR A 896 28.00 -16.64 -10.65
N SER A 897 27.69 -17.29 -9.52
CA SER A 897 26.56 -18.21 -9.39
C SER A 897 25.85 -18.05 -8.05
N TRP A 898 24.53 -18.27 -8.06
CA TRP A 898 23.69 -18.20 -6.86
C TRP A 898 22.99 -19.53 -6.60
N THR A 899 22.91 -19.90 -5.33
CA THR A 899 22.24 -21.13 -4.87
C THR A 899 21.10 -20.75 -3.92
N PRO A 900 19.87 -21.27 -4.12
CA PRO A 900 18.78 -21.04 -3.18
C PRO A 900 19.07 -21.79 -1.87
N LEU A 901 18.73 -21.18 -0.73
CA LEU A 901 18.88 -21.81 0.57
C LEU A 901 17.57 -22.52 0.95
N GLY A 902 17.64 -23.86 1.08
CA GLY A 902 16.51 -24.70 1.47
C GLY A 902 16.35 -24.83 2.99
N GLY A 903 15.33 -25.59 3.42
CA GLY A 903 15.06 -25.85 4.85
C GLY A 903 14.24 -24.75 5.56
N LEU A 904 13.73 -23.79 4.80
CA LEU A 904 12.81 -22.74 5.22
C LEU A 904 11.41 -23.00 4.63
N PRO A 905 10.35 -22.35 5.13
CA PRO A 905 9.01 -22.44 4.53
C PRO A 905 9.03 -22.11 3.02
N ASN A 906 8.37 -22.95 2.20
CA ASN A 906 8.41 -22.83 0.73
C ASN A 906 7.78 -21.51 0.23
N ASN A 907 8.38 -20.90 -0.79
CA ASN A 907 7.93 -19.66 -1.46
C ASN A 907 7.72 -18.46 -0.52
N ALA A 908 8.49 -18.38 0.56
CA ALA A 908 8.34 -17.30 1.53
C ALA A 908 9.09 -16.02 1.07
N LEU A 909 8.42 -14.87 1.21
CA LEU A 909 9.01 -13.56 1.03
C LEU A 909 10.04 -13.31 2.15
N VAL A 910 11.33 -13.26 1.81
CA VAL A 910 12.40 -12.99 2.77
C VAL A 910 12.75 -11.51 2.70
N ARG A 911 12.55 -10.80 3.80
CA ARG A 911 12.71 -9.35 3.87
C ARG A 911 14.10 -8.92 4.32
N ALA A 912 14.70 -9.66 5.24
CA ALA A 912 15.98 -9.30 5.86
C ALA A 912 16.92 -10.50 5.92
N VAL A 913 18.22 -10.23 5.81
CA VAL A 913 19.28 -11.23 6.02
C VAL A 913 20.47 -10.60 6.71
N ALA A 914 21.06 -11.31 7.70
CA ALA A 914 22.21 -10.81 8.43
C ALA A 914 23.24 -11.93 8.66
N VAL A 915 24.52 -11.59 8.56
CA VAL A 915 25.65 -12.49 8.87
C VAL A 915 26.39 -11.93 10.07
N SER A 916 26.70 -12.79 11.05
CA SER A 916 27.41 -12.37 12.26
C SER A 916 28.81 -11.83 11.91
N PRO A 917 29.22 -10.69 12.50
CA PRO A 917 30.53 -10.09 12.26
C PRO A 917 31.69 -10.93 12.82
N ALA A 918 31.40 -11.85 13.75
CA ALA A 918 32.40 -12.69 14.42
C ALA A 918 32.38 -14.15 13.93
N ASP A 919 31.29 -14.61 13.32
CA ASP A 919 31.12 -15.98 12.83
C ASP A 919 30.31 -16.01 11.54
N SER A 920 31.01 -16.15 10.42
CA SER A 920 30.44 -16.32 9.08
C SER A 920 29.42 -17.47 8.93
N GLN A 921 29.37 -18.42 9.85
CA GLN A 921 28.38 -19.51 9.82
C GLN A 921 27.08 -19.16 10.53
N HIS A 922 27.08 -18.12 11.38
CA HIS A 922 25.90 -17.69 12.11
C HIS A 922 25.13 -16.66 11.29
N VAL A 923 24.03 -17.09 10.69
CA VAL A 923 23.23 -16.33 9.72
C VAL A 923 21.78 -16.28 10.16
N LEU A 924 21.16 -15.10 10.06
CA LEU A 924 19.73 -14.91 10.33
C LEU A 924 18.99 -14.49 9.06
N VAL A 925 17.75 -14.95 8.93
CA VAL A 925 16.81 -14.47 7.91
C VAL A 925 15.48 -14.08 8.55
N GLY A 926 14.92 -12.96 8.10
CA GLY A 926 13.59 -12.48 8.48
C GLY A 926 12.59 -12.82 7.39
N ILE A 927 11.58 -13.62 7.72
CA ILE A 927 10.56 -14.10 6.78
C ILE A 927 9.23 -13.40 7.07
N GLU A 928 8.62 -12.83 6.03
CA GLU A 928 7.32 -12.16 6.12
C GLU A 928 6.27 -13.07 6.74
N ALA A 929 5.54 -12.53 7.71
CA ALA A 929 4.47 -13.19 8.46
C ALA A 929 4.86 -14.46 9.24
N VAL A 930 6.13 -14.90 9.19
CA VAL A 930 6.60 -16.11 9.87
C VAL A 930 7.52 -15.79 11.04
N GLY A 931 8.50 -14.89 10.85
CA GLY A 931 9.47 -14.53 11.89
C GLY A 931 10.93 -14.83 11.49
N VAL A 932 11.82 -14.90 12.49
CA VAL A 932 13.25 -15.12 12.29
C VAL A 932 13.61 -16.60 12.26
N TYR A 933 14.51 -16.97 11.35
CA TYR A 933 15.22 -18.25 11.36
C TYR A 933 16.72 -18.03 11.51
N VAL A 934 17.36 -18.91 12.28
CA VAL A 934 18.79 -18.87 12.61
C VAL A 934 19.47 -20.10 11.99
N SER A 935 20.63 -19.89 11.37
CA SER A 935 21.52 -20.94 10.90
C SER A 935 22.86 -20.82 11.61
N ALA A 936 23.45 -21.97 11.96
CA ALA A 936 24.79 -22.07 12.57
C ALA A 936 25.82 -22.73 11.63
N ASP A 937 25.44 -23.00 10.38
CA ASP A 937 26.25 -23.69 9.38
C ASP A 937 26.26 -22.98 8.01
N GLY A 938 26.06 -21.66 8.05
CA GLY A 938 26.15 -20.79 6.88
C GLY A 938 24.97 -20.95 5.91
N GLY A 939 23.80 -21.34 6.42
CA GLY A 939 22.54 -21.45 5.67
C GLY A 939 22.21 -22.85 5.16
N GLN A 940 22.90 -23.90 5.62
CA GLN A 940 22.62 -25.29 5.21
C GLN A 940 21.44 -25.86 6.00
N THR A 941 21.35 -25.55 7.29
CA THR A 941 20.22 -25.89 8.16
C THR A 941 19.74 -24.68 8.94
N TRP A 942 18.46 -24.69 9.27
CA TRP A 942 17.76 -23.58 9.92
C TRP A 942 16.96 -24.06 11.11
N GLN A 943 16.97 -23.25 12.17
CA GLN A 943 16.10 -23.42 13.33
C GLN A 943 15.23 -22.17 13.52
N PRO A 944 13.96 -22.31 13.94
CA PRO A 944 13.11 -21.16 14.23
C PRO A 944 13.64 -20.37 15.43
N GLY A 945 13.79 -19.06 15.26
CA GLY A 945 14.11 -18.07 16.30
C GLY A 945 12.92 -17.16 16.58
N ILE A 946 11.73 -17.73 16.73
CA ILE A 946 10.46 -16.98 16.76
C ILE A 946 9.95 -16.67 18.18
N ALA A 947 10.60 -17.21 19.21
CA ALA A 947 10.13 -17.07 20.58
C ALA A 947 10.24 -15.62 21.04
N GLY A 948 9.10 -15.01 21.38
CA GLY A 948 9.02 -13.61 21.84
C GLY A 948 8.72 -12.60 20.73
N LEU A 949 8.71 -13.02 19.45
CA LEU A 949 8.23 -12.20 18.32
C LEU A 949 6.70 -12.28 18.21
N GLU A 950 6.10 -11.25 17.62
CA GLU A 950 4.67 -11.32 17.24
C GLU A 950 4.44 -12.25 16.06
N ALA A 951 3.25 -12.86 16.05
CA ALA A 951 2.76 -13.56 14.89
C ALA A 951 2.48 -12.57 13.75
N ASN A 952 2.66 -12.99 12.50
CA ASN A 952 2.39 -12.19 11.31
C ASN A 952 3.22 -10.89 11.21
N GLY A 953 4.42 -10.84 11.81
CA GLY A 953 5.33 -9.69 11.74
C GLY A 953 5.93 -9.44 10.36
N SER A 954 6.51 -8.25 10.17
CA SER A 954 7.19 -7.82 8.93
C SER A 954 8.61 -7.37 9.23
N LEU A 955 9.56 -8.29 9.12
CA LEU A 955 10.93 -8.09 9.57
C LEU A 955 11.78 -7.40 8.49
N HIS A 956 11.92 -6.09 8.55
CA HIS A 956 12.59 -5.31 7.50
C HIS A 956 14.11 -5.22 7.63
N ASP A 957 14.66 -5.42 8.83
CA ASP A 957 16.10 -5.33 9.04
C ASP A 957 16.53 -6.15 10.28
N ILE A 958 17.76 -6.66 10.26
CA ILE A 958 18.39 -7.42 11.34
C ILE A 958 19.85 -6.98 11.44
N VAL A 959 20.27 -6.52 12.62
CA VAL A 959 21.66 -6.13 12.87
C VAL A 959 22.22 -6.84 14.09
N PHE A 960 23.45 -7.33 13.98
CA PHE A 960 24.20 -7.84 15.12
C PHE A 960 24.86 -6.69 15.87
N ASP A 961 24.99 -6.83 17.19
CA ASP A 961 25.94 -6.02 17.93
C ASP A 961 27.37 -6.37 17.46
N PRO A 962 28.17 -5.38 17.03
CA PRO A 962 29.50 -5.62 16.50
C PRO A 962 30.50 -6.08 17.57
N THR A 963 30.18 -5.88 18.85
CA THR A 963 31.05 -6.22 19.98
C THR A 963 30.61 -7.50 20.70
N ASP A 964 29.34 -7.90 20.58
CA ASP A 964 28.81 -9.15 21.10
C ASP A 964 27.81 -9.79 20.11
N PRO A 965 28.24 -10.76 19.27
CA PRO A 965 27.37 -11.37 18.26
C PRO A 965 26.22 -12.23 18.84
N GLN A 966 26.15 -12.44 20.16
CA GLN A 966 24.95 -13.00 20.80
C GLN A 966 23.83 -11.97 20.93
N VAL A 967 24.15 -10.68 20.88
CA VAL A 967 23.19 -9.60 20.88
C VAL A 967 22.77 -9.28 19.45
N VAL A 968 21.48 -9.37 19.18
CA VAL A 968 20.91 -9.10 17.85
C VAL A 968 19.70 -8.19 18.00
N TYR A 969 19.53 -7.26 17.07
CA TYR A 969 18.35 -6.41 16.97
C TYR A 969 17.60 -6.72 15.67
N ALA A 970 16.27 -6.71 15.72
CA ALA A 970 15.42 -6.89 14.56
C ALA A 970 14.31 -5.83 14.56
N SER A 971 14.03 -5.26 13.39
CA SER A 971 12.95 -4.29 13.21
C SER A 971 11.76 -4.97 12.57
N ASP A 972 10.60 -4.80 13.19
CA ASP A 972 9.31 -5.21 12.68
C ASP A 972 8.45 -3.97 12.38
N PHE A 973 8.09 -3.79 11.11
CA PHE A 973 7.27 -2.65 10.68
C PHE A 973 5.86 -2.66 11.26
N ARG A 974 5.37 -3.80 11.77
CA ARG A 974 4.06 -3.90 12.42
C ARG A 974 4.12 -3.82 13.93
N SER A 975 5.30 -3.92 14.54
CA SER A 975 5.36 -4.11 16.00
C SER A 975 6.57 -3.51 16.72
N GLY A 976 7.52 -2.88 16.02
CA GLY A 976 8.65 -2.15 16.60
C GLY A 976 9.95 -2.95 16.61
N VAL A 977 10.79 -2.70 17.61
CA VAL A 977 12.14 -3.27 17.70
C VAL A 977 12.18 -4.40 18.72
N TYR A 978 12.91 -5.45 18.37
CA TYR A 978 13.23 -6.57 19.25
C TYR A 978 14.73 -6.66 19.48
N ARG A 979 15.08 -7.18 20.65
CA ARG A 979 16.46 -7.48 21.07
C ARG A 979 16.56 -8.93 21.51
N SER A 980 17.56 -9.63 21.01
CA SER A 980 17.98 -10.95 21.44
C SER A 980 19.33 -10.87 22.17
N THR A 981 19.60 -11.81 23.07
CA THR A 981 20.89 -12.00 23.75
C THR A 981 21.43 -13.42 23.64
N ASP A 982 20.84 -14.22 22.75
CA ASP A 982 21.17 -15.63 22.53
C ASP A 982 21.35 -15.94 21.03
N GLY A 983 21.80 -14.94 20.28
CA GLY A 983 22.10 -15.07 18.86
C GLY A 983 20.85 -15.11 17.95
N GLY A 984 19.71 -14.61 18.42
CA GLY A 984 18.47 -14.52 17.65
C GLY A 984 17.47 -15.66 17.88
N LEU A 985 17.63 -16.45 18.96
CA LEU A 985 16.73 -17.56 19.27
C LEU A 985 15.51 -17.12 20.07
N THR A 986 15.71 -16.19 21.01
CA THR A 986 14.65 -15.57 21.80
C THR A 986 14.76 -14.05 21.76
N TRP A 987 13.61 -13.39 21.85
CA TRP A 987 13.46 -11.96 21.63
C TRP A 987 12.68 -11.28 22.74
N LEU A 988 13.10 -10.06 23.07
CA LEU A 988 12.40 -9.14 23.94
C LEU A 988 12.14 -7.84 23.19
N ARG A 989 10.93 -7.30 23.35
CA ARG A 989 10.54 -6.01 22.76
C ARG A 989 11.28 -4.86 23.45
N VAL A 990 11.76 -3.91 22.68
CA VAL A 990 12.45 -2.70 23.15
C VAL A 990 11.84 -1.46 22.50
N ASN A 991 10.62 -1.09 22.88
CA ASN A 991 9.85 -0.02 22.22
C ASN A 991 9.62 1.22 23.07
N GLN A 992 10.11 1.25 24.32
CA GLN A 992 9.84 2.36 25.22
C GLN A 992 10.45 3.66 24.67
N GLY A 993 9.63 4.69 24.49
CA GLY A 993 10.04 5.98 23.90
C GLY A 993 9.83 6.10 22.39
N LEU A 994 9.52 5.01 21.67
CA LEU A 994 9.07 5.10 20.27
C LEU A 994 7.59 5.53 20.25
N HIS A 995 7.28 6.67 19.63
CA HIS A 995 5.89 7.09 19.48
C HIS A 995 5.19 6.36 18.34
N ASN A 996 5.90 6.07 17.26
CA ASN A 996 5.46 5.23 16.16
C ASN A 996 6.39 4.01 16.05
N ARG A 997 5.81 2.80 16.06
CA ARG A 997 6.56 1.53 16.04
C ARG A 997 6.84 1.00 14.63
N ALA A 998 6.49 1.74 13.57
CA ALA A 998 6.65 1.29 12.20
C ALA A 998 8.11 1.40 11.73
N VAL A 999 8.98 0.52 12.23
CA VAL A 999 10.43 0.59 11.99
C VAL A 999 10.82 -0.12 10.69
N MET A 1000 11.55 0.59 9.83
CA MET A 1000 11.97 0.14 8.50
C MET A 1000 13.44 -0.30 8.42
N GLY A 1001 14.31 0.27 9.24
CA GLY A 1001 15.76 0.02 9.15
C GLY A 1001 16.48 0.28 10.46
N LEU A 1002 17.61 -0.41 10.63
CA LEU A 1002 18.45 -0.41 11.82
C LEU A 1002 19.90 -0.09 11.45
N SER A 1003 20.60 0.65 12.32
CA SER A 1003 22.04 0.83 12.20
C SER A 1003 22.69 1.02 13.57
N ILE A 1004 23.71 0.23 13.89
CA ILE A 1004 24.39 0.27 15.19
C ILE A 1004 25.83 0.73 15.03
N SER A 1005 26.30 1.59 15.95
CA SER A 1005 27.66 2.07 15.97
C SER A 1005 28.66 0.92 16.20
N THR A 1006 29.88 1.07 15.68
CA THR A 1006 30.94 0.04 15.76
C THR A 1006 31.37 -0.31 17.19
N ASP A 1007 31.12 0.57 18.15
CA ASP A 1007 31.34 0.34 19.57
C ASP A 1007 30.16 -0.36 20.28
N GLY A 1008 29.07 -0.64 19.55
CA GLY A 1008 27.87 -1.29 20.07
C GLY A 1008 27.07 -0.43 21.06
N GLN A 1009 27.31 0.88 21.13
CA GLN A 1009 26.71 1.75 22.17
C GLN A 1009 25.50 2.56 21.70
N HIS A 1010 25.34 2.75 20.39
CA HIS A 1010 24.27 3.59 19.83
C HIS A 1010 23.57 2.86 18.69
N LEU A 1011 22.28 2.60 18.87
CA LEU A 1011 21.42 2.03 17.83
C LEU A 1011 20.50 3.11 17.28
N TYR A 1012 20.49 3.29 15.96
CA TYR A 1012 19.58 4.17 15.25
C TYR A 1012 18.52 3.39 14.50
N VAL A 1013 17.32 3.96 14.41
CA VAL A 1013 16.21 3.38 13.63
C VAL A 1013 15.60 4.40 12.69
N ALA A 1014 15.29 3.92 11.50
CA ALA A 1014 14.43 4.60 10.53
C ALA A 1014 12.97 4.23 10.81
N VAL A 1015 12.11 5.23 11.06
CA VAL A 1015 10.68 5.04 11.33
C VAL A 1015 9.85 5.61 10.17
N ASP A 1016 8.88 4.84 9.70
CA ASP A 1016 7.93 5.30 8.70
C ASP A 1016 6.89 6.20 9.36
N GLY A 1017 7.04 7.51 9.15
CA GLY A 1017 6.08 8.50 9.61
C GLY A 1017 6.45 9.22 10.92
N ASP A 1018 7.69 9.10 11.40
CA ASP A 1018 8.13 9.80 12.62
C ASP A 1018 9.66 10.05 12.67
N GLY A 1019 10.34 9.97 11.52
CA GLY A 1019 11.76 10.31 11.41
C GLY A 1019 12.72 9.24 11.94
N VAL A 1020 13.81 9.69 12.56
CA VAL A 1020 14.86 8.81 13.11
C VAL A 1020 14.81 8.82 14.65
N TYR A 1021 15.03 7.66 15.27
CA TYR A 1021 15.23 7.54 16.71
C TYR A 1021 16.61 6.96 17.02
N ARG A 1022 17.11 7.27 18.22
CA ARG A 1022 18.36 6.75 18.76
C ARG A 1022 18.13 6.05 20.10
N LEU A 1023 18.79 4.94 20.33
CA LEU A 1023 18.86 4.25 21.61
C LEU A 1023 20.31 4.25 22.10
N ASP A 1024 20.54 4.90 23.24
CA ASP A 1024 21.85 4.95 23.89
C ASP A 1024 21.97 3.79 24.89
N LEU A 1025 22.65 2.73 24.48
CA LEU A 1025 22.69 1.45 25.20
C LEU A 1025 23.44 1.56 26.54
N ASN A 1026 24.27 2.57 26.73
CA ASN A 1026 24.95 2.88 27.99
C ASN A 1026 24.38 4.14 28.70
N GLY A 1027 23.31 4.73 28.16
CA GLY A 1027 22.69 5.96 28.68
C GLY A 1027 23.47 7.25 28.40
N VAL A 1028 24.54 7.21 27.62
CA VAL A 1028 25.34 8.37 27.24
C VAL A 1028 25.10 8.66 25.75
N PRO A 1029 24.64 9.86 25.36
CA PRO A 1029 24.56 10.26 23.95
C PRO A 1029 25.93 10.26 23.26
N PRO A 1030 25.99 10.01 21.94
CA PRO A 1030 27.24 10.13 21.20
C PRO A 1030 27.68 11.59 21.20
N SER A 1031 28.95 11.84 21.53
CA SER A 1031 29.55 13.16 21.43
C SER A 1031 30.16 13.35 20.06
N ALA A 1032 29.92 14.49 19.41
CA ALA A 1032 30.74 14.89 18.27
C ALA A 1032 32.21 14.95 18.72
N GLY A 1033 33.05 14.06 18.19
CA GLY A 1033 34.49 14.14 18.39
C GLY A 1033 34.97 15.51 17.89
N GLN A 1034 35.82 16.18 18.67
CA GLN A 1034 36.44 17.46 18.29
C GLN A 1034 37.30 17.36 17.03
#